data_AF-A0A318KHK8-F1
#
_entry.id   AF-A0A318KHK8-F1
#
_cell.length_a   1.000
_cell.length_b   1.000
_cell.length_c   1.000
_cell.angle_alpha   90.00
_cell.angle_beta   90.00
_cell.angle_gamma   90.00
#
_symmetry.space_group_name_H-M   'P 1'
#
loop_
_entity.id
_entity.type
_entity.pdbx_description
1 polymer ?
#
loop_
_entity_poly.entity_id
_entity_poly.type
_entity_poly.pdbx_seq_one_letter_code
_entity_poly.pdbx_strand_id
1 'polypeptide(L)'
;MTQTVPTGTVRRLRGPITARAWRRTLSVSISAWVLLAVGPWLLGLSAPWRAFAAGLAVPGAGLLYSTPAPHHHGADAFTTTVHVLLLATVIAALGWALRDRRGLACAVVVAAVAAVGWTVTTAPFAIVLAGHIAGFLLVAAATGWAFMFRAIARSDHVTVPALVVGAATVGALLTNSHDAQSFPLSWVSWAAPALALGVTLGVVLREQLRHQAARRVGEEREHYLEQRRAMLHCPIQTAPVPLRRGTPLVVEASIDQLRLHRHLTRLALQPVDSWAGFDREGPGPLQQYRYQLNAVGWGLSMFGYAHTPAYWGAPHQAQLNLLARMQDPRVWGYWYRQNLLGNWDFRHRRADPIDVPQNIMFTGYLNLQLAMFRQATGDAGFDRPGSLRFQRSPERSYVYDHPAINDIVLRNFRTDLCLWACEPVPVGRKRKHGLVFPYCNAVAAAGVAVLDAMNGTAHAAEIAARLRERLESEFTAADGDVIAFLVSGLGLAARGFRGPASTAAIAAFVSPLLPDLAWRSWQILRDEWLDSGRYRHPTSGGKESPTAGDWGSGAPTNAEPLAAALLLAQECGEGEWWDTLWTEATRQLQFTPDDAQPGVWAFERASVHANGMLGLGGLGRAHALTDMMTVPRPQRWTRGPRIRAVPYPAVLVAKAVTDGAGLDAVLRAGQQPGRCTVRLDQLVPQRDYRVLGAHEAMVRADDHGRVELTVDVGERTVLTLRPT
;
A
#
# COMPACT_ATOMS: atom_id res chain seq x y z
N MET A 1 16.13 -16.13 -32.39
CA MET A 1 15.00 -15.50 -33.11
C MET A 1 14.55 -14.29 -32.33
N THR A 2 15.02 -13.11 -32.72
CA THR A 2 14.58 -11.81 -32.20
C THR A 2 13.18 -11.54 -32.74
N GLN A 3 12.15 -11.92 -32.00
CA GLN A 3 10.81 -11.38 -32.24
C GLN A 3 10.88 -9.87 -31.93
N THR A 4 10.87 -9.06 -32.97
CA THR A 4 10.50 -7.66 -32.90
C THR A 4 9.07 -7.60 -32.35
N VAL A 5 8.95 -7.37 -31.04
CA VAL A 5 7.66 -7.02 -30.44
C VAL A 5 7.21 -5.73 -31.12
N PRO A 6 6.01 -5.67 -31.71
CA PRO A 6 5.55 -4.48 -32.42
C PRO A 6 5.50 -3.30 -31.45
N THR A 7 6.45 -2.38 -31.62
CA THR A 7 6.47 -1.04 -31.04
C THR A 7 5.32 -0.25 -31.65
N GLY A 8 4.10 -0.45 -31.14
CA GLY A 8 2.92 0.22 -31.69
C GLY A 8 1.59 -0.48 -31.50
N THR A 9 1.42 -1.37 -30.52
CA THR A 9 0.05 -1.76 -30.14
C THR A 9 -0.62 -0.55 -29.51
N VAL A 10 -1.59 0.04 -30.23
CA VAL A 10 -2.42 1.13 -29.71
C VAL A 10 -3.02 0.69 -28.38
N ARG A 11 -2.49 1.26 -27.29
CA ARG A 11 -2.93 0.93 -25.93
C ARG A 11 -4.40 1.28 -25.82
N ARG A 12 -5.23 0.28 -25.55
CA ARG A 12 -6.66 0.48 -25.44
C ARG A 12 -6.98 1.23 -24.16
N LEU A 13 -8.07 2.01 -24.19
CA LEU A 13 -8.61 2.60 -22.97
C LEU A 13 -8.95 1.53 -21.94
N ARG A 14 -9.23 0.26 -22.27
CA ARG A 14 -9.42 -0.82 -21.28
C ARG A 14 -8.94 -2.15 -21.88
N GLY A 15 -8.29 -2.98 -21.07
CA GLY A 15 -7.96 -4.34 -21.46
C GLY A 15 -9.18 -5.22 -21.65
N PRO A 16 -9.04 -6.40 -22.27
CA PRO A 16 -10.16 -7.26 -22.64
C PRO A 16 -11.02 -7.70 -21.43
N ILE A 17 -10.39 -8.02 -20.30
CA ILE A 17 -11.09 -8.47 -19.08
C ILE A 17 -11.84 -7.29 -18.46
N THR A 18 -11.13 -6.16 -18.28
CA THR A 18 -11.70 -4.95 -17.71
C THR A 18 -12.82 -4.37 -18.59
N ALA A 19 -12.66 -4.39 -19.90
CA ALA A 19 -13.67 -3.91 -20.86
C ALA A 19 -14.96 -4.74 -20.80
N ARG A 20 -14.85 -6.07 -20.63
CA ARG A 20 -16.03 -6.95 -20.46
C ARG A 20 -16.77 -6.62 -19.16
N ALA A 21 -16.05 -6.51 -18.05
CA ALA A 21 -16.63 -6.13 -16.76
C ALA A 21 -17.27 -4.73 -16.82
N TRP A 22 -16.58 -3.77 -17.43
CA TRP A 22 -17.04 -2.39 -17.58
C TRP A 22 -18.31 -2.29 -18.40
N ARG A 23 -18.39 -2.97 -19.56
CA ARG A 23 -19.61 -2.97 -20.39
C ARG A 23 -20.82 -3.47 -19.62
N ARG A 24 -20.65 -4.56 -18.86
CA ARG A 24 -21.71 -5.07 -17.98
C ARG A 24 -22.10 -4.04 -16.92
N THR A 25 -21.13 -3.44 -16.23
CA THR A 25 -21.39 -2.40 -15.22
C THR A 25 -22.15 -1.22 -15.82
N LEU A 26 -21.70 -0.73 -16.97
CA LEU A 26 -22.33 0.39 -17.67
C LEU A 26 -23.76 0.05 -18.10
N SER A 27 -23.98 -1.13 -18.69
CA SER A 27 -25.32 -1.58 -19.06
C SER A 27 -26.24 -1.67 -17.84
N VAL A 28 -25.78 -2.29 -16.74
CA VAL A 28 -26.56 -2.39 -15.50
C VAL A 28 -26.86 -1.01 -14.92
N SER A 29 -25.88 -0.09 -14.88
CA SER A 29 -26.07 1.27 -14.37
C SER A 29 -27.05 2.06 -15.22
N ILE A 30 -26.92 2.03 -16.55
CA ILE A 30 -27.85 2.72 -17.46
C ILE A 30 -29.25 2.14 -17.31
N SER A 31 -29.41 0.81 -17.31
CA SER A 31 -30.71 0.18 -17.09
C SER A 31 -31.30 0.55 -15.73
N ALA A 32 -30.50 0.59 -14.66
CA ALA A 32 -30.95 1.03 -13.35
C ALA A 32 -31.43 2.49 -13.35
N TRP A 33 -30.69 3.40 -14.00
CA TRP A 33 -31.12 4.80 -14.13
C TRP A 33 -32.39 4.96 -14.94
N VAL A 34 -32.53 4.23 -16.05
CA VAL A 34 -33.75 4.22 -16.86
C VAL A 34 -34.93 3.65 -16.07
N LEU A 35 -34.73 2.55 -15.32
CA LEU A 35 -35.77 1.97 -14.47
C LEU A 35 -36.18 2.90 -13.33
N LEU A 36 -35.23 3.61 -12.70
CA LEU A 36 -35.55 4.60 -11.65
C LEU A 36 -36.26 5.84 -12.22
N ALA A 37 -35.98 6.23 -13.46
CA ALA A 37 -36.65 7.33 -14.13
C ALA A 37 -38.06 6.99 -14.58
N VAL A 38 -38.20 5.88 -15.30
CA VAL A 38 -39.41 5.56 -16.06
C VAL A 38 -40.29 4.56 -15.31
N GLY A 39 -39.70 3.64 -14.55
CA GLY A 39 -40.38 2.54 -13.86
C GLY A 39 -41.49 3.01 -12.91
N PRO A 40 -41.25 3.99 -12.01
CA PRO A 40 -42.31 4.49 -11.13
C PRO A 40 -43.52 5.07 -11.88
N TRP A 41 -43.31 5.62 -13.07
CA TRP A 41 -44.38 6.17 -13.89
C TRP A 41 -45.11 5.09 -14.69
N LEU A 42 -44.39 4.16 -15.33
CA LEU A 42 -44.99 3.05 -16.07
C LEU A 42 -45.80 2.11 -15.18
N LEU A 43 -45.35 1.90 -13.95
CA LEU A 43 -46.03 1.03 -12.97
C LEU A 43 -47.10 1.77 -12.16
N GLY A 44 -47.36 3.05 -12.45
CA GLY A 44 -48.36 3.84 -11.72
C GLY A 44 -48.05 3.99 -10.23
N LEU A 45 -46.78 3.96 -9.82
CA LEU A 45 -46.39 4.05 -8.40
C LEU A 45 -46.77 5.42 -7.82
N SER A 46 -47.08 5.44 -6.52
CA SER A 46 -47.47 6.64 -5.78
C SER A 46 -46.32 7.65 -5.65
N ALA A 47 -46.65 8.91 -5.33
CA ALA A 47 -45.65 9.98 -5.19
C ALA A 47 -44.52 9.66 -4.19
N PRO A 48 -44.76 9.02 -3.02
CA PRO A 48 -43.68 8.59 -2.13
C PRO A 48 -42.65 7.67 -2.80
N TRP A 49 -43.09 6.73 -3.65
CA TRP A 49 -42.18 5.84 -4.38
C TRP A 49 -41.39 6.57 -5.47
N ARG A 50 -41.98 7.62 -6.07
CA ARG A 50 -41.27 8.51 -7.02
C ARG A 50 -40.21 9.35 -6.31
N ALA A 51 -40.52 9.85 -5.11
CA ALA A 51 -39.57 10.55 -4.25
C ALA A 51 -38.40 9.64 -3.83
N PHE A 52 -38.72 8.40 -3.44
CA PHE A 52 -37.73 7.39 -3.10
C PHE A 52 -36.81 7.10 -4.29
N ALA A 53 -37.38 6.84 -5.47
CA ALA A 53 -36.62 6.58 -6.69
C ALA A 53 -35.72 7.75 -7.09
N ALA A 54 -36.21 9.00 -6.97
CA ALA A 54 -35.42 10.20 -7.19
C ALA A 54 -34.24 10.28 -6.21
N GLY A 55 -34.47 10.00 -4.92
CA GLY A 55 -33.44 9.97 -3.87
C GLY A 55 -32.40 8.87 -4.05
N LEU A 56 -32.76 7.73 -4.65
CA LEU A 56 -31.80 6.69 -5.04
C LEU A 56 -30.97 7.06 -6.27
N ALA A 57 -31.55 7.81 -7.21
CA ALA A 57 -30.87 8.29 -8.41
C ALA A 57 -29.85 9.40 -8.10
N VAL A 58 -30.26 10.39 -7.32
CA VAL A 58 -29.41 11.47 -6.83
C VAL A 58 -29.61 11.58 -5.33
N PRO A 59 -28.57 11.31 -4.52
CA PRO A 59 -28.69 11.37 -3.07
C PRO A 59 -29.32 12.68 -2.58
N GLY A 60 -30.39 12.55 -1.79
CA GLY A 60 -31.13 13.69 -1.25
C GLY A 60 -32.19 14.28 -2.18
N ALA A 61 -32.27 13.90 -3.46
CA ALA A 61 -33.26 14.47 -4.39
C ALA A 61 -34.72 14.14 -4.00
N GLY A 62 -34.95 13.06 -3.25
CA GLY A 62 -36.24 12.76 -2.65
C GLY A 62 -36.71 13.84 -1.66
N LEU A 63 -35.79 14.55 -1.00
CA LEU A 63 -36.11 15.70 -0.13
C LEU A 63 -36.55 16.91 -0.96
N LEU A 64 -35.96 17.15 -2.13
CA LEU A 64 -36.44 18.21 -3.01
C LEU A 64 -37.83 17.87 -3.57
N TYR A 65 -38.05 16.62 -3.96
CA TYR A 65 -39.34 16.13 -4.45
C TYR A 65 -40.46 16.29 -3.41
N SER A 66 -40.15 16.13 -2.11
CA SER A 66 -41.14 16.23 -1.03
C SER A 66 -41.54 17.66 -0.65
N THR A 67 -41.08 18.69 -1.38
CA THR A 67 -41.44 20.09 -1.10
C THR A 67 -42.96 20.30 -1.28
N PRO A 68 -43.68 20.81 -0.27
CA PRO A 68 -45.12 21.03 -0.34
C PRO A 68 -45.49 22.22 -1.24
N ALA A 69 -46.76 22.31 -1.64
CA ALA A 69 -47.26 23.42 -2.46
C ALA A 69 -47.46 24.71 -1.64
N PRO A 70 -47.28 25.91 -2.24
CA PRO A 70 -47.40 27.20 -1.53
C PRO A 70 -48.79 27.49 -0.96
N HIS A 71 -49.84 26.80 -1.40
CA HIS A 71 -51.23 27.00 -0.93
C HIS A 71 -51.68 25.99 0.13
N HIS A 72 -50.81 25.07 0.58
CA HIS A 72 -51.08 24.18 1.73
C HIS A 72 -50.96 24.94 3.06
N HIS A 73 -51.70 26.03 3.18
CA HIS A 73 -51.89 26.78 4.42
C HIS A 73 -53.04 26.21 5.25
N GLY A 74 -52.96 24.90 5.48
CA GLY A 74 -53.66 24.19 6.55
C GLY A 74 -52.70 23.27 7.32
N ALA A 75 -51.38 23.52 7.24
CA ALA A 75 -50.42 22.81 8.05
C ALA A 75 -50.56 23.26 9.50
N ASP A 76 -51.36 22.54 10.29
CA ASP A 76 -51.35 22.64 11.75
C ASP A 76 -49.90 22.67 12.25
N ALA A 77 -49.65 23.39 13.34
CA ALA A 77 -48.32 23.53 13.95
C ALA A 77 -47.57 22.18 14.02
N PHE A 78 -48.31 21.09 14.21
CA PHE A 78 -47.85 19.70 14.14
C PHE A 78 -47.05 19.36 12.88
N THR A 79 -47.56 19.63 11.67
CA THR A 79 -46.90 19.26 10.40
C THR A 79 -45.60 20.05 10.19
N THR A 80 -45.59 21.33 10.59
CA THR A 80 -44.40 22.16 10.57
C THR A 80 -43.37 21.70 11.60
N THR A 81 -43.81 21.34 12.81
CA THR A 81 -42.95 20.77 13.86
C THR A 81 -42.35 19.44 13.43
N VAL A 82 -43.12 18.54 12.79
CA VAL A 82 -42.61 17.27 12.27
C VAL A 82 -41.54 17.49 11.19
N HIS A 83 -41.74 18.45 10.29
CA HIS A 83 -40.74 18.83 9.28
C HIS A 83 -39.44 19.35 9.89
N VAL A 84 -39.56 20.29 10.82
CA VAL A 84 -38.41 20.88 11.51
C VAL A 84 -37.66 19.81 12.31
N LEU A 85 -38.37 18.91 13.00
CA LEU A 85 -37.75 17.82 13.76
C LEU A 85 -37.08 16.77 12.87
N LEU A 86 -37.70 16.35 11.77
CA LEU A 86 -37.11 15.37 10.84
C LEU A 86 -35.87 15.95 10.14
N LEU A 87 -35.93 17.21 9.69
CA LEU A 87 -34.78 17.91 9.10
C LEU A 87 -33.69 18.15 10.15
N ALA A 88 -34.03 18.58 11.36
CA ALA A 88 -33.07 18.75 12.45
C ALA A 88 -32.40 17.43 12.83
N THR A 89 -33.13 16.31 12.81
CA THR A 89 -32.58 14.97 13.08
C THR A 89 -31.60 14.54 11.99
N VAL A 90 -31.95 14.77 10.71
CA VAL A 90 -31.05 14.51 9.57
C VAL A 90 -29.80 15.38 9.66
N ILE A 91 -29.95 16.68 9.94
CA ILE A 91 -28.85 17.64 10.12
C ILE A 91 -27.95 17.24 11.30
N ALA A 92 -28.52 16.85 12.44
CA ALA A 92 -27.78 16.42 13.62
C ALA A 92 -27.01 15.09 13.38
N ALA A 93 -27.66 14.11 12.73
CA ALA A 93 -27.01 12.85 12.35
C ALA A 93 -25.86 13.07 11.35
N LEU A 94 -26.02 14.01 10.41
CA LEU A 94 -24.99 14.42 9.47
C LEU A 94 -23.86 15.21 10.13
N GLY A 95 -24.16 16.12 11.06
CA GLY A 95 -23.17 16.85 11.87
C GLY A 95 -22.30 15.90 12.69
N TRP A 96 -22.91 14.87 13.28
CA TRP A 96 -22.19 13.79 13.97
C TRP A 96 -21.31 12.98 13.01
N ALA A 97 -21.81 12.65 11.82
CA ALA A 97 -21.05 11.94 10.79
C ALA A 97 -19.90 12.76 10.17
N LEU A 98 -19.90 14.10 10.35
CA LEU A 98 -18.90 15.05 9.85
C LEU A 98 -17.97 15.60 10.96
N ARG A 99 -18.02 15.04 12.18
CA ARG A 99 -17.33 15.55 13.39
C ARG A 99 -15.82 15.84 13.25
N ASP A 100 -15.16 15.22 12.28
CA ASP A 100 -13.71 15.37 12.04
C ASP A 100 -13.37 16.65 11.25
N ARG A 101 -14.35 17.41 10.73
CA ARG A 101 -14.15 18.69 10.00
C ARG A 101 -14.94 19.84 10.63
N ARG A 102 -14.55 20.18 11.87
CA ARG A 102 -15.23 21.12 12.77
C ARG A 102 -15.56 22.49 12.13
N GLY A 103 -14.67 23.04 11.31
CA GLY A 103 -14.86 24.37 10.71
C GLY A 103 -15.97 24.43 9.63
N LEU A 104 -15.99 23.46 8.71
CA LEU A 104 -17.01 23.39 7.66
C LEU A 104 -18.37 23.00 8.25
N ALA A 105 -18.38 22.09 9.23
CA ALA A 105 -19.59 21.68 9.92
C ALA A 105 -20.21 22.85 10.71
N CYS A 106 -19.41 23.63 11.45
CA CYS A 106 -19.90 24.83 12.13
C CYS A 106 -20.42 25.88 11.15
N ALA A 107 -19.70 26.19 10.07
CA ALA A 107 -20.14 27.20 9.11
C ALA A 107 -21.48 26.83 8.43
N VAL A 108 -21.65 25.56 8.06
CA VAL A 108 -22.89 25.06 7.44
C VAL A 108 -24.04 25.01 8.45
N VAL A 109 -23.79 24.57 9.69
CA VAL A 109 -24.80 24.56 10.76
C VAL A 109 -25.21 25.98 11.13
N VAL A 110 -24.26 26.90 11.28
CA VAL A 110 -24.53 28.32 11.58
C VAL A 110 -25.28 28.98 10.41
N ALA A 111 -24.91 28.71 9.16
CA ALA A 111 -25.64 29.23 8.00
C ALA A 111 -27.07 28.66 7.92
N ALA A 112 -27.27 27.37 8.23
CA ALA A 112 -28.58 26.75 8.28
C ALA A 112 -29.44 27.32 9.42
N VAL A 113 -28.86 27.48 10.61
CA VAL A 113 -29.53 28.07 11.79
C VAL A 113 -29.82 29.56 11.59
N ALA A 114 -28.91 30.32 10.96
CA ALA A 114 -29.12 31.73 10.62
C ALA A 114 -30.17 31.90 9.51
N ALA A 115 -30.21 31.00 8.52
CA ALA A 115 -31.27 30.97 7.51
C ALA A 115 -32.63 30.65 8.14
N VAL A 116 -32.69 29.74 9.10
CA VAL A 116 -33.89 29.47 9.91
C VAL A 116 -34.26 30.71 10.75
N GLY A 117 -33.28 31.36 11.41
CA GLY A 117 -33.51 32.55 12.24
C GLY A 117 -33.98 33.79 11.47
N TRP A 118 -33.47 34.02 10.25
CA TRP A 118 -33.87 35.14 9.40
C TRP A 118 -35.24 34.95 8.73
N THR A 119 -35.70 33.71 8.56
CA THR A 119 -36.97 33.38 7.89
C THR A 119 -38.16 33.20 8.84
N VAL A 120 -37.90 33.07 10.16
CA VAL A 120 -38.92 33.06 11.24
C VAL A 120 -39.80 34.32 11.26
N THR A 121 -39.41 35.39 10.56
CA THR A 121 -40.14 36.66 10.57
C THR A 121 -41.01 36.94 9.33
N THR A 122 -40.98 36.13 8.25
CA THR A 122 -41.62 36.56 6.98
C THR A 122 -42.39 35.54 6.12
N ALA A 123 -42.23 34.20 6.22
CA ALA A 123 -43.11 33.25 5.49
C ALA A 123 -42.94 31.76 5.92
N PRO A 124 -44.01 31.04 6.34
CA PRO A 124 -43.95 29.61 6.72
C PRO A 124 -43.48 28.69 5.58
N PHE A 125 -43.85 29.01 4.34
CA PHE A 125 -43.46 28.26 3.15
C PHE A 125 -41.96 28.38 2.85
N ALA A 126 -41.38 29.57 3.05
CA ALA A 126 -39.96 29.82 2.80
C ALA A 126 -39.06 29.00 3.75
N ILE A 127 -39.50 28.81 5.00
CA ILE A 127 -38.80 27.98 6.00
C ILE A 127 -38.74 26.52 5.55
N VAL A 128 -39.89 25.96 5.16
CA VAL A 128 -39.98 24.54 4.74
C VAL A 128 -39.19 24.31 3.45
N LEU A 129 -39.27 25.23 2.48
CA LEU A 129 -38.48 25.16 1.24
C LEU A 129 -36.96 25.25 1.51
N ALA A 130 -36.52 26.21 2.32
CA ALA A 130 -35.11 26.35 2.68
C ALA A 130 -34.58 25.11 3.42
N GLY A 131 -35.39 24.50 4.28
CA GLY A 131 -35.06 23.25 4.97
C GLY A 131 -34.83 22.07 4.01
N HIS A 132 -35.71 21.87 3.02
CA HIS A 132 -35.54 20.81 2.02
C HIS A 132 -34.32 21.04 1.12
N ILE A 133 -34.06 22.28 0.70
CA ILE A 133 -32.85 22.65 -0.07
C ILE A 133 -31.60 22.39 0.76
N ALA A 134 -31.56 22.83 2.02
CA ALA A 134 -30.43 22.60 2.92
C ALA A 134 -30.20 21.10 3.16
N GLY A 135 -31.27 20.33 3.40
CA GLY A 135 -31.22 18.87 3.55
C GLY A 135 -30.66 18.18 2.31
N PHE A 136 -31.12 18.56 1.11
CA PHE A 136 -30.57 18.07 -0.16
C PHE A 136 -29.07 18.40 -0.30
N LEU A 137 -28.69 19.67 -0.10
CA LEU A 137 -27.29 20.10 -0.23
C LEU A 137 -26.37 19.39 0.79
N LEU A 138 -26.86 19.16 2.01
CA LEU A 138 -26.13 18.43 3.05
C LEU A 138 -25.96 16.95 2.71
N VAL A 139 -27.01 16.28 2.26
CA VAL A 139 -26.91 14.88 1.81
C VAL A 139 -25.99 14.81 0.60
N ALA A 140 -26.17 15.66 -0.40
CA ALA A 140 -25.33 15.75 -1.58
C ALA A 140 -23.87 16.07 -1.24
N ALA A 141 -23.59 16.89 -0.21
CA ALA A 141 -22.22 17.15 0.25
C ALA A 141 -21.63 15.94 1.00
N ALA A 142 -22.42 15.26 1.84
CA ALA A 142 -22.00 14.10 2.61
C ALA A 142 -21.78 12.84 1.76
N THR A 143 -22.58 12.68 0.71
CA THR A 143 -22.48 11.58 -0.27
C THR A 143 -21.77 11.99 -1.56
N GLY A 144 -21.37 13.26 -1.72
CA GLY A 144 -20.80 13.83 -2.95
C GLY A 144 -19.31 13.57 -3.11
N TRP A 145 -18.47 14.61 -3.26
CA TRP A 145 -16.99 14.52 -3.45
C TRP A 145 -16.27 13.59 -2.44
N ALA A 146 -16.93 13.28 -1.32
CA ALA A 146 -16.53 12.30 -0.33
C ALA A 146 -16.81 10.82 -0.71
N PHE A 147 -17.73 10.47 -1.62
CA PHE A 147 -18.07 9.09 -1.99
C PHE A 147 -16.87 8.33 -2.56
N MET A 148 -16.22 8.90 -3.58
CA MET A 148 -15.13 8.21 -4.24
C MET A 148 -13.91 8.08 -3.31
N PHE A 149 -13.61 9.12 -2.52
CA PHE A 149 -12.52 9.09 -1.55
C PHE A 149 -12.85 8.23 -0.31
N ARG A 150 -14.07 8.27 0.24
CA ARG A 150 -14.47 7.45 1.41
C ARG A 150 -14.67 5.98 1.03
N ALA A 151 -15.24 5.68 -0.13
CA ALA A 151 -15.43 4.31 -0.59
C ALA A 151 -14.11 3.64 -1.00
N ILE A 152 -13.14 4.40 -1.55
CA ILE A 152 -11.84 3.85 -1.98
C ILE A 152 -10.79 3.97 -0.87
N ALA A 153 -10.59 5.14 -0.28
CA ALA A 153 -9.54 5.38 0.72
C ALA A 153 -9.93 5.04 2.16
N ARG A 154 -11.23 4.88 2.48
CA ARG A 154 -11.68 4.46 3.83
C ARG A 154 -12.46 3.15 3.84
N SER A 155 -12.65 2.52 2.68
CA SER A 155 -13.55 1.37 2.48
C SER A 155 -14.91 1.57 3.17
N ASP A 156 -15.42 2.81 3.19
CA ASP A 156 -16.65 3.20 3.87
C ASP A 156 -17.86 2.82 3.01
N HIS A 157 -18.08 1.51 2.87
CA HIS A 157 -19.21 0.92 2.18
C HIS A 157 -20.47 0.88 3.06
N VAL A 158 -20.40 1.41 4.30
CA VAL A 158 -21.49 1.39 5.29
C VAL A 158 -22.22 2.73 5.29
N THR A 159 -21.51 3.80 5.63
CA THR A 159 -22.11 5.09 5.98
C THR A 159 -22.77 5.70 4.75
N VAL A 160 -22.11 5.57 3.60
CA VAL A 160 -22.54 6.24 2.38
C VAL A 160 -23.81 5.60 1.79
N PRO A 161 -23.91 4.27 1.57
CA PRO A 161 -25.18 3.67 1.16
C PRO A 161 -26.31 3.88 2.18
N ALA A 162 -26.00 3.83 3.48
CA ALA A 162 -27.00 4.09 4.52
C ALA A 162 -27.52 5.54 4.47
N LEU A 163 -26.65 6.52 4.22
CA LEU A 163 -27.06 7.92 4.03
C LEU A 163 -27.93 8.09 2.78
N VAL A 164 -27.58 7.44 1.66
CA VAL A 164 -28.37 7.53 0.41
C VAL A 164 -29.75 6.91 0.60
N VAL A 165 -29.82 5.67 1.10
CA VAL A 165 -31.09 4.96 1.31
C VAL A 165 -31.92 5.64 2.40
N GLY A 166 -31.28 6.08 3.49
CA GLY A 166 -31.94 6.81 4.58
C GLY A 166 -32.55 8.12 4.09
N ALA A 167 -31.80 8.94 3.36
CA ALA A 167 -32.30 10.19 2.79
C ALA A 167 -33.43 9.96 1.77
N ALA A 168 -33.31 8.93 0.92
CA ALA A 168 -34.38 8.54 -0.01
C ALA A 168 -35.66 8.13 0.74
N THR A 169 -35.52 7.37 1.83
CA THR A 169 -36.64 6.94 2.69
C THR A 169 -37.30 8.14 3.37
N VAL A 170 -36.52 9.07 3.93
CA VAL A 170 -37.05 10.29 4.54
C VAL A 170 -37.81 11.13 3.51
N GLY A 171 -37.29 11.31 2.30
CA GLY A 171 -38.01 11.99 1.21
C GLY A 171 -39.35 11.34 0.87
N ALA A 172 -39.42 10.02 0.85
CA ALA A 172 -40.67 9.28 0.65
C ALA A 172 -41.68 9.50 1.78
N LEU A 173 -41.23 9.45 3.04
CA LEU A 173 -42.08 9.69 4.21
C LEU A 173 -42.63 11.13 4.24
N LEU A 174 -41.78 12.12 3.95
CA LEU A 174 -42.19 13.53 3.87
C LEU A 174 -43.21 13.75 2.75
N THR A 175 -43.02 13.11 1.60
CA THR A 175 -43.99 13.15 0.48
C THR A 175 -45.34 12.54 0.89
N ASN A 176 -45.32 11.47 1.69
CA ASN A 176 -46.54 10.85 2.19
C ASN A 176 -47.26 11.75 3.21
N SER A 177 -46.52 12.51 4.03
CA SER A 177 -47.11 13.48 4.96
C SER A 177 -47.75 14.71 4.30
N HIS A 178 -47.54 14.88 2.99
CA HIS A 178 -48.14 15.95 2.17
C HIS A 178 -49.28 15.47 1.28
N ASP A 179 -50.02 14.43 1.70
CA ASP A 179 -51.10 13.81 0.92
C ASP A 179 -50.65 13.40 -0.51
N ALA A 180 -49.40 12.96 -0.65
CA ALA A 180 -48.78 12.61 -1.93
C ALA A 180 -48.73 13.74 -2.98
N GLN A 181 -48.86 15.00 -2.56
CA GLN A 181 -48.67 16.15 -3.44
C GLN A 181 -47.19 16.54 -3.55
N SER A 182 -46.69 16.65 -4.78
CA SER A 182 -45.28 16.93 -5.09
C SER A 182 -45.06 18.25 -5.85
N PHE A 183 -45.97 19.21 -5.73
CA PHE A 183 -45.86 20.51 -6.39
C PHE A 183 -45.06 21.50 -5.53
N PRO A 184 -44.12 22.30 -6.09
CA PRO A 184 -43.85 22.53 -7.52
C PRO A 184 -42.70 21.69 -8.13
N LEU A 185 -42.07 20.79 -7.37
CA LEU A 185 -40.82 20.10 -7.78
C LEU A 185 -41.01 18.65 -8.25
N SER A 186 -42.19 18.27 -8.73
CA SER A 186 -42.49 16.92 -9.22
C SER A 186 -41.59 16.47 -10.38
N TRP A 187 -41.08 17.43 -11.15
CA TRP A 187 -40.11 17.22 -12.24
C TRP A 187 -38.76 16.67 -11.75
N VAL A 188 -38.43 16.79 -10.46
CA VAL A 188 -37.21 16.22 -9.86
C VAL A 188 -37.14 14.69 -10.05
N SER A 189 -38.30 14.01 -10.09
CA SER A 189 -38.37 12.57 -10.37
C SER A 189 -37.83 12.19 -11.75
N TRP A 190 -37.85 13.12 -12.71
CA TRP A 190 -37.27 12.96 -14.04
C TRP A 190 -35.86 13.53 -14.14
N ALA A 191 -35.63 14.69 -13.53
CA ALA A 191 -34.34 15.37 -13.61
C ALA A 191 -33.23 14.67 -12.84
N ALA A 192 -33.50 14.04 -11.69
CA ALA A 192 -32.48 13.33 -10.92
C ALA A 192 -31.88 12.14 -11.70
N PRO A 193 -32.68 11.21 -12.27
CA PRO A 193 -32.16 10.16 -13.13
C PRO A 193 -31.50 10.67 -14.41
N ALA A 194 -32.04 11.72 -15.05
CA ALA A 194 -31.42 12.34 -16.22
C ALA A 194 -30.05 12.93 -15.89
N LEU A 195 -29.91 13.58 -14.73
CA LEU A 195 -28.64 14.06 -14.20
C LEU A 195 -27.68 12.90 -13.93
N ALA A 196 -28.12 11.80 -13.30
CA ALA A 196 -27.28 10.63 -13.04
C ALA A 196 -26.76 9.99 -14.35
N LEU A 197 -27.60 9.92 -15.39
CA LEU A 197 -27.20 9.48 -16.73
C LEU A 197 -26.18 10.45 -17.35
N GLY A 198 -26.45 11.75 -17.28
CA GLY A 198 -25.54 12.81 -17.76
C GLY A 198 -24.17 12.78 -17.07
N VAL A 199 -24.13 12.60 -15.76
CA VAL A 199 -22.88 12.41 -14.99
C VAL A 199 -22.17 11.13 -15.42
N THR A 200 -22.89 10.03 -15.60
CA THR A 200 -22.31 8.76 -16.06
C THR A 200 -21.64 8.93 -17.43
N LEU A 201 -22.34 9.54 -18.39
CA LEU A 201 -21.82 9.86 -19.72
C LEU A 201 -20.63 10.82 -19.65
N GLY A 202 -20.71 11.86 -18.81
CA GLY A 202 -19.64 12.82 -18.58
C GLY A 202 -18.37 12.18 -18.03
N VAL A 203 -18.49 11.21 -17.11
CA VAL A 203 -17.35 10.41 -16.61
C VAL A 203 -16.74 9.58 -17.74
N VAL A 204 -17.55 8.94 -18.59
CA VAL A 204 -17.05 8.18 -19.75
C VAL A 204 -16.30 9.08 -20.72
N LEU A 205 -16.89 10.23 -21.08
CA LEU A 205 -16.27 11.20 -21.99
C LEU A 205 -14.97 11.76 -21.40
N ARG A 206 -14.97 12.14 -20.12
CA ARG A 206 -13.78 12.62 -19.42
C ARG A 206 -12.65 11.58 -19.43
N GLU A 207 -12.96 10.31 -19.22
CA GLU A 207 -11.96 9.23 -19.30
C GLU A 207 -11.43 9.02 -20.72
N GLN A 208 -12.28 9.17 -21.75
CA GLN A 208 -11.84 9.13 -23.15
C GLN A 208 -10.89 10.30 -23.48
N LEU A 209 -11.25 11.52 -23.08
CA LEU A 209 -10.41 12.71 -23.29
C LEU A 209 -9.06 12.59 -22.56
N ARG A 210 -9.07 12.12 -21.31
CA ARG A 210 -7.85 11.82 -20.55
C ARG A 210 -6.97 10.79 -21.21
N HIS A 211 -7.57 9.76 -21.81
CA HIS A 211 -6.85 8.74 -22.54
C HIS A 211 -6.22 9.28 -23.82
N GLN A 212 -6.93 10.13 -24.57
CA GLN A 212 -6.35 10.82 -25.73
C GLN A 212 -5.18 11.72 -25.35
N ALA A 213 -5.29 12.48 -24.26
CA ALA A 213 -4.18 13.28 -23.74
C ALA A 213 -2.99 12.42 -23.33
N ALA A 214 -3.25 11.31 -22.63
CA ALA A 214 -2.21 10.36 -22.20
C ALA A 214 -1.51 9.68 -23.38
N ARG A 215 -2.20 9.44 -24.50
CA ARG A 215 -1.59 8.86 -25.71
C ARG A 215 -0.47 9.75 -26.26
N ARG A 216 -0.65 11.07 -26.25
CA ARG A 216 0.38 12.01 -26.72
C ARG A 216 1.66 11.91 -25.88
N VAL A 217 1.50 11.95 -24.56
CA VAL A 217 2.62 11.75 -23.61
C VAL A 217 3.28 10.39 -23.81
N GLY A 218 2.49 9.34 -24.06
CA GLY A 218 3.01 8.00 -24.34
C GLY A 218 3.83 7.94 -25.62
N GLU A 219 3.37 8.58 -26.70
CA GLU A 219 4.09 8.67 -27.97
C GLU A 219 5.43 9.42 -27.80
N GLU A 220 5.44 10.53 -27.04
CA GLU A 220 6.66 11.27 -26.69
C GLU A 220 7.65 10.40 -25.89
N ARG A 221 7.17 9.67 -24.88
CA ARG A 221 7.97 8.76 -24.07
C ARG A 221 8.52 7.59 -24.87
N GLU A 222 7.73 6.96 -25.74
CA GLU A 222 8.25 5.88 -26.59
C GLU A 222 9.36 6.39 -27.50
N HIS A 223 9.21 7.58 -28.08
CA HIS A 223 10.26 8.18 -28.90
C HIS A 223 11.54 8.42 -28.08
N TYR A 224 11.42 9.00 -26.89
CA TYR A 224 12.55 9.15 -25.96
C TYR A 224 13.21 7.80 -25.64
N LEU A 225 12.42 6.78 -25.30
CA LEU A 225 12.95 5.46 -24.96
C LEU A 225 13.64 4.78 -26.14
N GLU A 226 13.14 4.95 -27.37
CA GLU A 226 13.79 4.45 -28.59
C GLU A 226 15.13 5.13 -28.83
N GLN A 227 15.20 6.46 -28.69
CA GLN A 227 16.47 7.20 -28.77
C GLN A 227 17.46 6.73 -27.70
N ARG A 228 17.01 6.56 -26.46
CA ARG A 228 17.86 6.07 -25.36
C ARG A 228 18.37 4.66 -25.61
N ARG A 229 17.53 3.74 -26.13
CA ARG A 229 17.97 2.38 -26.49
C ARG A 229 19.05 2.40 -27.58
N ALA A 230 18.87 3.23 -28.61
CA ALA A 230 19.82 3.38 -29.69
C ALA A 230 21.17 3.92 -29.18
N MET A 231 21.14 4.98 -28.34
CA MET A 231 22.34 5.60 -27.78
C MET A 231 23.11 4.69 -26.83
N LEU A 232 22.42 3.93 -25.98
CA LEU A 232 23.04 3.05 -24.99
C LEU A 232 23.36 1.65 -25.53
N HIS A 233 23.04 1.36 -26.80
CA HIS A 233 23.14 0.03 -27.39
C HIS A 233 22.49 -1.08 -26.53
N CYS A 234 21.36 -0.76 -25.90
CA CYS A 234 20.69 -1.64 -24.94
C CYS A 234 19.57 -2.44 -25.62
N PRO A 235 19.62 -3.78 -25.65
CA PRO A 235 18.55 -4.60 -26.21
C PRO A 235 17.32 -4.64 -25.27
N ILE A 236 16.14 -4.87 -25.84
CA ILE A 236 14.92 -5.10 -25.06
C ILE A 236 15.02 -6.49 -24.41
N GLN A 237 15.03 -6.52 -23.07
CA GLN A 237 15.02 -7.75 -22.28
C GLN A 237 13.64 -7.97 -21.66
N THR A 238 12.86 -8.89 -22.21
CA THR A 238 11.49 -9.20 -21.71
C THR A 238 11.41 -10.53 -20.95
N ALA A 239 12.48 -11.32 -21.00
CA ALA A 239 12.58 -12.56 -20.25
C ALA A 239 13.01 -12.25 -18.81
N PRO A 240 12.45 -12.95 -17.80
CA PRO A 240 12.97 -12.90 -16.44
C PRO A 240 14.46 -13.27 -16.42
N VAL A 241 15.22 -12.58 -15.55
CA VAL A 241 16.60 -12.93 -15.24
C VAL A 241 16.61 -14.35 -14.66
N PRO A 242 17.38 -15.28 -15.25
CA PRO A 242 17.40 -16.66 -14.77
C PRO A 242 18.03 -16.74 -13.37
N LEU A 243 17.73 -17.82 -12.66
CA LEU A 243 18.45 -18.15 -11.43
C LEU A 243 19.95 -18.29 -11.74
N ARG A 244 20.78 -17.59 -10.97
CA ARG A 244 22.22 -17.51 -11.11
C ARG A 244 22.91 -18.37 -10.05
N ARG A 245 24.05 -18.95 -10.42
CA ARG A 245 24.97 -19.58 -9.47
C ARG A 245 26.09 -18.60 -9.17
N GLY A 246 26.39 -18.40 -7.89
CA GLY A 246 27.45 -17.48 -7.50
C GLY A 246 27.45 -17.21 -6.01
N THR A 247 28.39 -16.37 -5.59
CA THR A 247 28.40 -15.83 -4.25
C THR A 247 27.95 -14.38 -4.34
N PRO A 248 26.89 -13.98 -3.61
CA PRO A 248 26.52 -12.59 -3.57
C PRO A 248 27.66 -11.75 -2.99
N LEU A 249 27.85 -10.56 -3.52
CA LEU A 249 28.80 -9.59 -2.99
C LEU A 249 28.37 -9.17 -1.57
N VAL A 250 29.33 -9.01 -0.66
CA VAL A 250 29.11 -8.44 0.67
C VAL A 250 30.02 -7.25 0.86
N VAL A 251 29.45 -6.07 1.07
CA VAL A 251 30.19 -4.80 1.21
C VAL A 251 30.14 -4.29 2.64
N GLU A 252 31.12 -3.48 3.03
CA GLU A 252 31.07 -2.78 4.32
C GLU A 252 30.00 -1.67 4.26
N ALA A 253 29.12 -1.60 5.25
CA ALA A 253 28.10 -0.56 5.34
C ALA A 253 28.72 0.82 5.66
N SER A 254 28.14 1.87 5.09
CA SER A 254 28.50 3.25 5.41
C SER A 254 28.02 3.65 6.82
N ILE A 255 28.54 4.76 7.34
CA ILE A 255 28.12 5.28 8.65
C ILE A 255 26.64 5.65 8.66
N ASP A 256 26.13 6.25 7.58
CA ASP A 256 24.71 6.64 7.50
C ASP A 256 23.80 5.42 7.39
N GLN A 257 24.22 4.38 6.67
CA GLN A 257 23.53 3.10 6.66
C GLN A 257 23.47 2.49 8.07
N LEU A 258 24.57 2.51 8.83
CA LEU A 258 24.58 2.04 10.21
C LEU A 258 23.66 2.84 11.13
N ARG A 259 23.59 4.16 10.96
CA ARG A 259 22.72 5.04 11.75
C ARG A 259 21.24 4.74 11.51
N LEU A 260 20.81 4.61 10.25
CA LEU A 260 19.44 4.25 9.91
C LEU A 260 19.13 2.81 10.34
N HIS A 261 20.03 1.87 10.09
CA HIS A 261 19.87 0.47 10.52
C HIS A 261 19.70 0.37 12.05
N ARG A 262 20.43 1.18 12.82
CA ARG A 262 20.28 1.27 14.28
C ARG A 262 18.91 1.81 14.68
N HIS A 263 18.38 2.81 13.99
CA HIS A 263 17.01 3.31 14.23
C HIS A 263 15.96 2.20 14.01
N LEU A 264 16.01 1.53 12.86
CA LEU A 264 15.08 0.43 12.53
C LEU A 264 15.19 -0.74 13.51
N THR A 265 16.42 -1.15 13.85
CA THR A 265 16.69 -2.23 14.81
C THR A 265 16.15 -1.86 16.19
N ARG A 266 16.38 -0.64 16.66
CA ARG A 266 15.88 -0.15 17.96
C ARG A 266 14.35 -0.17 18.00
N LEU A 267 13.70 0.38 16.98
CA LEU A 267 12.24 0.43 16.90
C LEU A 267 11.64 -0.98 17.06
N ALA A 268 12.24 -1.98 16.40
CA ALA A 268 11.80 -3.36 16.41
C ALA A 268 12.14 -4.15 17.69
N LEU A 269 13.25 -3.82 18.36
CA LEU A 269 13.72 -4.48 19.60
C LEU A 269 12.91 -4.17 20.86
N GLN A 270 12.02 -3.17 20.80
CA GLN A 270 11.11 -2.88 21.90
C GLN A 270 10.31 -4.13 22.31
N PRO A 271 9.78 -4.17 23.55
CA PRO A 271 8.85 -5.23 23.97
C PRO A 271 7.75 -5.45 22.93
N VAL A 272 7.45 -6.71 22.61
CA VAL A 272 6.57 -7.10 21.47
C VAL A 272 5.17 -6.50 21.59
N ASP A 273 4.69 -6.28 22.81
CA ASP A 273 3.41 -5.67 23.15
C ASP A 273 3.41 -4.13 23.07
N SER A 274 4.58 -3.50 23.07
CA SER A 274 4.78 -2.05 22.90
C SER A 274 4.74 -1.62 21.44
N TRP A 275 4.06 -0.49 21.20
CA TRP A 275 3.92 0.18 19.91
C TRP A 275 4.45 1.62 19.96
N ALA A 276 5.23 1.97 20.98
CA ALA A 276 5.84 3.29 21.07
C ALA A 276 6.77 3.53 19.87
N GLY A 277 6.69 4.73 19.29
CA GLY A 277 7.47 5.11 18.11
C GLY A 277 6.93 4.59 16.77
N PHE A 278 5.94 3.69 16.75
CA PHE A 278 5.19 3.38 15.53
C PHE A 278 4.15 4.48 15.26
N ASP A 279 3.93 4.82 13.99
CA ASP A 279 2.92 5.82 13.65
C ASP A 279 1.53 5.34 14.06
N ARG A 280 0.76 6.25 14.67
CA ARG A 280 -0.58 5.95 15.15
C ARG A 280 -1.54 5.77 13.97
N GLU A 281 -2.51 4.89 14.15
CA GLU A 281 -3.54 4.62 13.15
C GLU A 281 -4.24 5.91 12.68
N GLY A 282 -4.20 6.18 11.37
CA GLY A 282 -5.18 7.07 10.75
C GLY A 282 -6.59 6.47 10.84
N PRO A 283 -7.67 7.27 10.87
CA PRO A 283 -9.03 6.75 10.96
C PRO A 283 -9.43 5.95 9.70
N GLY A 284 -9.53 4.63 9.81
CA GLY A 284 -10.05 3.74 8.76
C GLY A 284 -9.50 2.30 8.81
N PRO A 285 -9.91 1.41 7.88
CA PRO A 285 -9.41 0.03 7.76
C PRO A 285 -7.98 -0.07 7.17
N LEU A 286 -7.37 1.06 6.82
CA LEU A 286 -5.98 1.19 6.37
C LEU A 286 -5.00 1.24 7.56
N GLN A 287 -5.14 0.32 8.53
CA GLN A 287 -4.24 0.21 9.68
C GLN A 287 -2.76 0.20 9.22
N GLN A 288 -1.96 1.11 9.74
CA GLN A 288 -0.61 1.36 9.24
C GLN A 288 0.44 0.36 9.76
N TYR A 289 0.16 -0.31 10.88
CA TYR A 289 1.14 -1.18 11.53
C TYR A 289 1.70 -2.26 10.61
N ARG A 290 0.86 -2.95 9.84
CA ARG A 290 1.33 -3.98 8.89
C ARG A 290 2.36 -3.43 7.90
N TYR A 291 2.08 -2.27 7.28
CA TYR A 291 2.98 -1.64 6.32
C TYR A 291 4.30 -1.24 6.99
N GLN A 292 4.22 -0.62 8.17
CA GLN A 292 5.39 -0.25 8.96
C GLN A 292 6.24 -1.48 9.32
N LEU A 293 5.63 -2.54 9.84
CA LEU A 293 6.32 -3.78 10.23
C LEU A 293 6.99 -4.47 9.04
N ASN A 294 6.31 -4.53 7.89
CA ASN A 294 6.85 -5.10 6.67
C ASN A 294 8.03 -4.26 6.14
N ALA A 295 7.86 -2.94 6.00
CA ALA A 295 8.89 -2.04 5.48
C ALA A 295 10.16 -2.05 6.35
N VAL A 296 10.00 -1.97 7.67
CA VAL A 296 11.13 -2.09 8.62
C VAL A 296 11.80 -3.46 8.49
N GLY A 297 11.01 -4.54 8.40
CA GLY A 297 11.53 -5.89 8.23
C GLY A 297 12.33 -6.08 6.94
N TRP A 298 11.83 -5.56 5.82
CA TRP A 298 12.51 -5.60 4.53
C TRP A 298 13.82 -4.81 4.54
N GLY A 299 13.83 -3.61 5.16
CA GLY A 299 15.05 -2.83 5.33
C GLY A 299 16.12 -3.55 6.16
N LEU A 300 15.73 -4.19 7.27
CA LEU A 300 16.65 -4.99 8.10
C LEU A 300 17.16 -6.24 7.36
N SER A 301 16.31 -6.93 6.61
CA SER A 301 16.72 -8.05 5.76
C SER A 301 17.66 -7.61 4.65
N MET A 302 17.40 -6.46 4.02
CA MET A 302 18.26 -5.90 2.97
C MET A 302 19.67 -5.63 3.50
N PHE A 303 19.76 -5.00 4.68
CA PHE A 303 21.04 -4.78 5.37
C PHE A 303 21.76 -6.09 5.70
N GLY A 304 21.02 -7.06 6.26
CA GLY A 304 21.54 -8.38 6.60
C GLY A 304 22.14 -9.09 5.39
N TYR A 305 21.44 -9.08 4.26
CA TYR A 305 21.90 -9.72 3.04
C TYR A 305 23.11 -9.00 2.39
N ALA A 306 23.08 -7.67 2.32
CA ALA A 306 24.09 -6.87 1.63
C ALA A 306 25.41 -6.74 2.40
N HIS A 307 25.35 -6.74 3.74
CA HIS A 307 26.50 -6.36 4.58
C HIS A 307 26.86 -7.41 5.63
N THR A 308 25.88 -8.09 6.21
CA THR A 308 26.09 -8.88 7.44
C THR A 308 25.47 -10.28 7.43
N PRO A 309 25.62 -11.09 6.35
CA PRO A 309 24.98 -12.41 6.28
C PRO A 309 25.48 -13.40 7.33
N ALA A 310 26.64 -13.15 7.95
CA ALA A 310 27.22 -13.94 9.04
C ALA A 310 27.07 -13.25 10.42
N TYR A 311 26.00 -12.48 10.63
CA TYR A 311 25.66 -11.85 11.91
C TYR A 311 24.19 -12.06 12.23
N TRP A 312 23.91 -12.49 13.47
CA TRP A 312 22.54 -12.51 14.00
C TRP A 312 22.31 -11.35 14.98
N GLY A 313 22.84 -11.46 16.20
CA GLY A 313 22.78 -10.44 17.24
C GLY A 313 21.43 -9.72 17.36
N ALA A 314 21.51 -8.41 17.56
CA ALA A 314 20.33 -7.59 17.81
C ALA A 314 19.38 -7.48 16.60
N PRO A 315 19.85 -7.32 15.34
CA PRO A 315 18.95 -7.25 14.17
C PRO A 315 18.16 -8.54 13.89
N HIS A 316 18.72 -9.72 14.19
CA HIS A 316 17.98 -10.98 14.08
C HIS A 316 16.82 -11.02 15.07
N GLN A 317 17.06 -10.70 16.34
CA GLN A 317 15.99 -10.61 17.35
C GLN A 317 14.97 -9.52 17.00
N ALA A 318 15.41 -8.39 16.44
CA ALA A 318 14.53 -7.33 15.97
C ALA A 318 13.55 -7.84 14.90
N GLN A 319 14.03 -8.59 13.91
CA GLN A 319 13.17 -9.18 12.88
C GLN A 319 12.21 -10.24 13.46
N LEU A 320 12.66 -11.07 14.40
CA LEU A 320 11.77 -11.99 15.11
C LEU A 320 10.65 -11.25 15.86
N ASN A 321 10.97 -10.14 16.52
CA ASN A 321 9.97 -9.32 17.21
C ASN A 321 8.96 -8.69 16.23
N LEU A 322 9.39 -8.29 15.02
CA LEU A 322 8.48 -7.80 13.98
C LEU A 322 7.52 -8.90 13.50
N LEU A 323 8.04 -10.11 13.24
CA LEU A 323 7.23 -11.26 12.82
C LEU A 323 6.30 -11.77 13.93
N ALA A 324 6.69 -11.61 15.19
CA ALA A 324 5.80 -11.81 16.33
C ALA A 324 4.67 -10.78 16.35
N ARG A 325 4.96 -9.49 16.13
CA ARG A 325 3.94 -8.42 16.02
C ARG A 325 2.99 -8.62 14.84
N MET A 326 3.46 -9.18 13.72
CA MET A 326 2.59 -9.51 12.58
C MET A 326 1.43 -10.45 12.96
N GLN A 327 1.59 -11.27 14.01
CA GLN A 327 0.57 -12.18 14.54
C GLN A 327 -0.43 -11.50 15.50
N ASP A 328 -0.18 -10.24 15.90
CA ASP A 328 -1.03 -9.50 16.81
C ASP A 328 -2.35 -9.05 16.14
N PRO A 329 -3.53 -9.25 16.77
CA PRO A 329 -4.82 -8.82 16.22
C PRO A 329 -4.92 -7.34 15.87
N ARG A 330 -4.11 -6.46 16.46
CA ARG A 330 -4.01 -5.04 16.08
C ARG A 330 -3.50 -4.84 14.66
N VAL A 331 -2.79 -5.82 14.10
CA VAL A 331 -2.19 -5.75 12.75
C VAL A 331 -3.11 -6.33 11.69
N TRP A 332 -3.74 -7.47 11.95
CA TRP A 332 -4.53 -8.21 10.95
C TRP A 332 -6.04 -8.17 11.20
N GLY A 333 -6.47 -7.71 12.37
CA GLY A 333 -7.88 -7.68 12.78
C GLY A 333 -8.76 -6.77 11.93
N TYR A 334 -8.21 -5.81 11.17
CA TYR A 334 -8.98 -5.00 10.21
C TYR A 334 -9.70 -5.87 9.17
N TRP A 335 -9.16 -7.03 8.81
CA TRP A 335 -9.71 -7.89 7.78
C TRP A 335 -11.15 -8.33 8.09
N TYR A 336 -11.45 -8.51 9.38
CA TYR A 336 -12.80 -8.76 9.87
C TYR A 336 -13.76 -7.63 9.46
N ARG A 337 -13.36 -6.38 9.67
CA ARG A 337 -14.21 -5.21 9.39
C ARG A 337 -14.44 -5.07 7.89
N GLN A 338 -13.42 -5.33 7.07
CA GLN A 338 -13.53 -5.31 5.62
C GLN A 338 -14.46 -6.41 5.07
N ASN A 339 -14.44 -7.61 5.66
CA ASN A 339 -15.31 -8.71 5.25
C ASN A 339 -16.80 -8.46 5.50
N LEU A 340 -17.16 -7.74 6.56
CA LEU A 340 -18.55 -7.55 6.99
C LEU A 340 -19.44 -7.10 5.82
N LEU A 341 -19.03 -6.04 5.10
CA LEU A 341 -19.76 -5.53 3.94
C LEU A 341 -19.03 -5.69 2.61
N GLY A 342 -17.70 -5.78 2.58
CA GLY A 342 -17.00 -6.05 1.33
C GLY A 342 -17.33 -7.46 0.82
N ASN A 343 -17.50 -8.40 1.75
CA ASN A 343 -17.90 -9.76 1.42
C ASN A 343 -19.30 -10.13 1.89
N TRP A 344 -20.05 -9.32 2.66
CA TRP A 344 -21.33 -9.74 3.27
C TRP A 344 -21.14 -10.94 4.20
N ASP A 345 -20.15 -10.86 5.08
CA ASP A 345 -19.86 -11.87 6.09
C ASP A 345 -20.25 -11.40 7.50
N PHE A 346 -21.55 -11.31 7.74
CA PHE A 346 -22.15 -10.98 9.04
C PHE A 346 -22.00 -12.08 10.09
N ARG A 347 -21.56 -13.28 9.70
CA ARG A 347 -21.40 -14.45 10.59
C ARG A 347 -19.93 -14.77 10.90
N HIS A 348 -19.01 -13.93 10.45
CA HIS A 348 -17.58 -14.03 10.73
C HIS A 348 -16.98 -15.38 10.34
N ARG A 349 -17.40 -15.89 9.18
CA ARG A 349 -16.94 -17.16 8.61
C ARG A 349 -15.60 -17.01 7.87
N ARG A 350 -15.20 -15.78 7.50
CA ARG A 350 -13.99 -15.43 6.74
C ARG A 350 -13.09 -14.50 7.55
N ALA A 351 -12.92 -14.80 8.84
CA ALA A 351 -12.05 -14.01 9.71
C ALA A 351 -10.56 -14.36 9.57
N ASP A 352 -10.22 -15.39 8.79
CA ASP A 352 -8.84 -15.73 8.44
C ASP A 352 -8.24 -14.66 7.52
N PRO A 353 -7.13 -14.00 7.92
CA PRO A 353 -6.49 -12.96 7.11
C PRO A 353 -5.61 -13.51 5.97
N ILE A 354 -5.31 -14.82 5.95
CA ILE A 354 -4.30 -15.43 5.07
C ILE A 354 -4.96 -16.26 3.97
N ASP A 355 -5.71 -17.32 4.31
CA ASP A 355 -6.33 -18.21 3.32
C ASP A 355 -7.64 -17.62 2.76
N VAL A 356 -7.48 -16.58 1.97
CA VAL A 356 -8.56 -15.87 1.28
C VAL A 356 -8.15 -15.54 -0.15
N PRO A 357 -9.11 -15.41 -1.09
CA PRO A 357 -8.82 -15.03 -2.48
C PRO A 357 -8.55 -13.52 -2.65
N GLN A 358 -8.39 -12.81 -1.54
CA GLN A 358 -8.24 -11.36 -1.40
C GLN A 358 -7.23 -11.11 -0.25
N ASN A 359 -7.01 -9.88 0.19
CA ASN A 359 -6.06 -9.54 1.26
C ASN A 359 -4.58 -9.77 0.90
N ILE A 360 -4.23 -9.66 -0.38
CA ILE A 360 -2.85 -9.82 -0.86
C ILE A 360 -1.85 -8.96 -0.10
N MET A 361 -2.24 -7.77 0.33
CA MET A 361 -1.31 -6.89 1.02
C MET A 361 -0.85 -7.50 2.34
N PHE A 362 -1.71 -8.20 3.11
CA PHE A 362 -1.23 -8.88 4.30
C PHE A 362 -0.42 -10.13 3.95
N THR A 363 -1.04 -11.05 3.20
CA THR A 363 -0.48 -12.37 2.90
C THR A 363 0.78 -12.28 2.05
N GLY A 364 0.76 -11.48 0.99
CA GLY A 364 1.88 -11.28 0.08
C GLY A 364 3.05 -10.53 0.71
N TYR A 365 2.80 -9.53 1.56
CA TYR A 365 3.87 -8.78 2.21
C TYR A 365 4.54 -9.61 3.30
N LEU A 366 3.74 -10.35 4.08
CA LEU A 366 4.26 -11.33 5.03
C LEU A 366 5.09 -12.41 4.32
N ASN A 367 4.64 -12.90 3.15
CA ASN A 367 5.41 -13.85 2.34
C ASN A 367 6.79 -13.29 1.94
N LEU A 368 6.84 -12.05 1.44
CA LEU A 368 8.12 -11.40 1.11
C LEU A 368 8.98 -11.19 2.36
N GLN A 369 8.41 -10.73 3.48
CA GLN A 369 9.17 -10.49 4.70
C GLN A 369 9.81 -11.78 5.24
N LEU A 370 9.06 -12.89 5.26
CA LEU A 370 9.57 -14.20 5.66
C LEU A 370 10.66 -14.70 4.70
N ALA A 371 10.46 -14.53 3.39
CA ALA A 371 11.43 -14.94 2.37
C ALA A 371 12.74 -14.15 2.49
N MET A 372 12.66 -12.82 2.63
CA MET A 372 13.83 -11.97 2.81
C MET A 372 14.55 -12.28 4.13
N PHE A 373 13.82 -12.51 5.23
CA PHE A 373 14.40 -12.89 6.51
C PHE A 373 15.21 -14.18 6.41
N ARG A 374 14.64 -15.24 5.81
CA ARG A 374 15.34 -16.52 5.62
C ARG A 374 16.55 -16.37 4.70
N GLN A 375 16.42 -15.63 3.60
CA GLN A 375 17.52 -15.40 2.65
C GLN A 375 18.68 -14.62 3.29
N ALA A 376 18.38 -13.58 4.07
CA ALA A 376 19.36 -12.73 4.74
C ALA A 376 20.07 -13.42 5.92
N THR A 377 19.34 -14.18 6.74
CA THR A 377 19.85 -14.71 8.01
C THR A 377 20.19 -16.20 7.99
N GLY A 378 19.64 -16.94 7.02
CA GLY A 378 19.68 -18.42 7.00
C GLY A 378 18.74 -19.08 8.01
N ASP A 379 17.95 -18.32 8.77
CA ASP A 379 17.01 -18.86 9.75
C ASP A 379 15.72 -19.32 9.05
N ALA A 380 15.55 -20.64 8.97
CA ALA A 380 14.37 -21.30 8.42
C ALA A 380 13.32 -21.66 9.50
N GLY A 381 13.37 -21.02 10.67
CA GLY A 381 12.52 -21.33 11.81
C GLY A 381 11.01 -21.26 11.51
N PHE A 382 10.62 -20.40 10.56
CA PHE A 382 9.23 -20.23 10.10
C PHE A 382 8.77 -21.25 9.06
N ASP A 383 9.68 -22.06 8.52
CA ASP A 383 9.33 -23.16 7.62
C ASP A 383 8.82 -24.40 8.38
N ARG A 384 9.03 -24.43 9.71
CA ARG A 384 8.52 -25.50 10.56
C ARG A 384 6.99 -25.45 10.62
N PRO A 385 6.31 -26.61 10.55
CA PRO A 385 4.86 -26.67 10.62
C PRO A 385 4.28 -25.90 11.81
N GLY A 386 3.35 -25.00 11.54
CA GLY A 386 2.63 -24.21 12.56
C GLY A 386 3.47 -23.19 13.33
N SER A 387 4.54 -22.69 12.72
CA SER A 387 5.42 -21.64 13.27
C SER A 387 4.73 -20.28 13.49
N LEU A 388 3.62 -20.03 12.80
CA LEU A 388 2.84 -18.79 12.88
C LEU A 388 1.41 -19.08 13.36
N ARG A 389 0.96 -18.31 14.34
CA ARG A 389 -0.36 -18.44 14.96
C ARG A 389 -1.06 -17.08 15.04
N PHE A 390 -2.15 -16.94 14.29
CA PHE A 390 -3.01 -15.76 14.29
C PHE A 390 -4.24 -16.04 15.16
N GLN A 391 -4.18 -15.60 16.42
CA GLN A 391 -5.23 -15.88 17.40
C GLN A 391 -6.15 -14.67 17.60
N ARG A 392 -7.46 -14.83 17.34
CA ARG A 392 -8.45 -13.76 17.56
C ARG A 392 -9.07 -13.78 18.95
N SER A 393 -9.39 -14.99 19.39
CA SER A 393 -9.99 -15.33 20.68
C SER A 393 -9.48 -16.70 21.08
N PRO A 394 -9.67 -17.16 22.33
CA PRO A 394 -9.24 -18.48 22.76
C PRO A 394 -9.74 -19.61 21.86
N GLU A 395 -10.92 -19.46 21.25
CA GLU A 395 -11.60 -20.48 20.43
C GLU A 395 -11.29 -20.39 18.93
N ARG A 396 -10.63 -19.31 18.46
CA ARG A 396 -10.35 -19.09 17.03
C ARG A 396 -8.89 -18.75 16.79
N SER A 397 -8.18 -19.74 16.28
CA SER A 397 -6.76 -19.67 15.94
C SER A 397 -6.56 -20.16 14.51
N TYR A 398 -5.83 -19.39 13.71
CA TYR A 398 -5.36 -19.80 12.37
C TYR A 398 -3.87 -20.07 12.45
N VAL A 399 -3.43 -21.22 11.95
CA VAL A 399 -2.06 -21.71 12.12
C VAL A 399 -1.46 -21.96 10.73
N TYR A 400 -0.27 -21.42 10.52
CA TYR A 400 0.43 -21.45 9.25
C TYR A 400 1.93 -21.65 9.45
N ASP A 401 2.59 -22.01 8.37
CA ASP A 401 4.04 -21.93 8.19
C ASP A 401 4.33 -21.21 6.87
N HIS A 402 5.59 -20.85 6.64
CA HIS A 402 5.96 -20.07 5.45
C HIS A 402 5.65 -20.81 4.13
N PRO A 403 5.96 -22.11 3.96
CA PRO A 403 5.54 -22.87 2.78
C PRO A 403 4.04 -22.81 2.50
N ALA A 404 3.19 -23.01 3.51
CA ALA A 404 1.73 -22.93 3.35
C ALA A 404 1.26 -21.54 2.90
N ILE A 405 1.86 -20.47 3.45
CA ILE A 405 1.58 -19.09 3.02
C ILE A 405 1.96 -18.90 1.55
N ASN A 406 3.12 -19.40 1.13
CA ASN A 406 3.56 -19.29 -0.26
C ASN A 406 2.65 -20.05 -1.22
N ASP A 407 2.19 -21.25 -0.88
CA ASP A 407 1.24 -22.02 -1.67
C ASP A 407 -0.09 -21.28 -1.88
N ILE A 408 -0.55 -20.57 -0.84
CA ILE A 408 -1.73 -19.69 -0.91
C ILE A 408 -1.50 -18.55 -1.90
N VAL A 409 -0.34 -17.90 -1.84
CA VAL A 409 0.05 -16.85 -2.79
C VAL A 409 0.09 -17.37 -4.23
N LEU A 410 0.75 -18.51 -4.47
CA LEU A 410 0.83 -19.17 -5.78
C LEU A 410 -0.55 -19.49 -6.36
N ARG A 411 -1.44 -20.05 -5.54
CA ARG A 411 -2.82 -20.36 -5.93
C ARG A 411 -3.59 -19.09 -6.33
N ASN A 412 -3.39 -17.97 -5.63
CA ASN A 412 -4.11 -16.73 -5.93
C ASN A 412 -3.58 -16.00 -7.18
N PHE A 413 -2.32 -16.20 -7.56
CA PHE A 413 -1.79 -15.76 -8.86
C PHE A 413 -2.41 -16.51 -10.06
N ARG A 414 -3.11 -17.63 -9.85
CA ARG A 414 -3.84 -18.36 -10.91
C ARG A 414 -5.19 -17.72 -11.29
N THR A 415 -5.51 -16.55 -10.76
CA THR A 415 -6.70 -15.77 -11.18
C THR A 415 -6.57 -15.26 -12.61
N ASP A 416 -7.70 -14.91 -13.25
CA ASP A 416 -7.74 -14.46 -14.66
C ASP A 416 -6.84 -13.23 -14.91
N LEU A 417 -6.82 -12.31 -13.95
CA LEU A 417 -6.00 -11.11 -14.01
C LEU A 417 -4.51 -11.38 -13.74
N CYS A 418 -4.13 -12.56 -13.25
CA CYS A 418 -2.82 -12.83 -12.66
C CYS A 418 -2.42 -11.83 -11.56
N LEU A 419 -3.36 -11.00 -11.11
CA LEU A 419 -3.26 -10.08 -10.01
C LEU A 419 -4.53 -10.26 -9.18
N TRP A 420 -4.38 -10.33 -7.87
CA TRP A 420 -5.47 -10.58 -6.95
C TRP A 420 -5.67 -9.43 -5.98
N ALA A 421 -6.87 -9.38 -5.40
CA ALA A 421 -7.35 -8.19 -4.73
C ALA A 421 -6.79 -8.04 -3.32
N CYS A 422 -6.64 -6.78 -2.89
CA CYS A 422 -6.42 -6.39 -1.52
C CYS A 422 -7.78 -6.33 -0.80
N GLU A 423 -8.51 -5.24 -0.96
CA GLU A 423 -9.81 -5.04 -0.30
C GLU A 423 -10.95 -5.72 -1.06
N PRO A 424 -11.89 -6.38 -0.36
CA PRO A 424 -13.09 -6.94 -0.97
C PRO A 424 -14.05 -5.85 -1.44
N VAL A 425 -14.76 -6.12 -2.55
CA VAL A 425 -15.94 -5.35 -2.95
C VAL A 425 -17.18 -6.25 -3.01
N PRO A 426 -18.39 -5.73 -2.71
CA PRO A 426 -19.62 -6.51 -2.60
C PRO A 426 -20.20 -6.93 -3.96
N VAL A 427 -19.36 -7.45 -4.86
CA VAL A 427 -19.73 -7.73 -6.25
C VAL A 427 -19.23 -9.10 -6.69
N GLY A 428 -20.12 -9.85 -7.35
CA GLY A 428 -19.83 -11.08 -8.07
C GLY A 428 -19.90 -12.38 -7.25
N ARG A 429 -19.94 -13.50 -7.97
CA ARG A 429 -20.05 -14.85 -7.40
C ARG A 429 -18.72 -15.26 -6.76
N LYS A 430 -18.78 -16.02 -5.66
CA LYS A 430 -17.61 -16.56 -4.93
C LYS A 430 -16.68 -15.52 -4.25
N ARG A 431 -17.05 -14.23 -4.24
CA ARG A 431 -16.38 -13.18 -3.43
C ARG A 431 -14.86 -13.09 -3.66
N LYS A 432 -14.45 -13.11 -4.93
CA LYS A 432 -13.04 -13.02 -5.37
C LYS A 432 -12.66 -11.65 -5.94
N HIS A 433 -13.63 -10.77 -6.11
CA HIS A 433 -13.42 -9.44 -6.67
C HIS A 433 -13.12 -8.42 -5.59
N GLY A 434 -12.39 -7.39 -5.95
CA GLY A 434 -11.89 -6.39 -5.03
C GLY A 434 -11.03 -5.33 -5.72
N LEU A 435 -10.42 -4.47 -4.91
CA LEU A 435 -9.42 -3.53 -5.34
C LEU A 435 -8.11 -4.27 -5.63
N VAL A 436 -7.65 -4.28 -6.88
CA VAL A 436 -6.43 -4.94 -7.31
C VAL A 436 -5.36 -3.89 -7.52
N PHE A 437 -4.28 -3.95 -6.73
CA PHE A 437 -3.16 -3.02 -6.76
C PHE A 437 -1.93 -3.70 -7.38
N PRO A 438 -1.38 -3.17 -8.50
CA PRO A 438 -0.14 -3.67 -9.08
C PRO A 438 1.03 -3.66 -8.09
N TYR A 439 1.16 -2.63 -7.26
CA TYR A 439 2.21 -2.55 -6.24
C TYR A 439 2.17 -3.74 -5.28
N CYS A 440 1.01 -4.07 -4.71
CA CYS A 440 0.91 -5.21 -3.80
C CYS A 440 1.20 -6.55 -4.48
N ASN A 441 0.87 -6.68 -5.76
CA ASN A 441 1.14 -7.88 -6.54
C ASN A 441 2.62 -7.99 -6.92
N ALA A 442 3.30 -6.87 -7.17
CA ALA A 442 4.75 -6.81 -7.38
C ALA A 442 5.51 -7.26 -6.12
N VAL A 443 5.13 -6.76 -4.94
CA VAL A 443 5.67 -7.21 -3.64
C VAL A 443 5.47 -8.72 -3.44
N ALA A 444 4.27 -9.22 -3.69
CA ALA A 444 3.97 -10.64 -3.52
C ALA A 444 4.75 -11.53 -4.52
N ALA A 445 4.89 -11.10 -5.78
CA ALA A 445 5.70 -11.78 -6.78
C ALA A 445 7.19 -11.78 -6.40
N ALA A 446 7.67 -10.69 -5.79
CA ALA A 446 9.02 -10.62 -5.26
C ALA A 446 9.27 -11.69 -4.18
N GLY A 447 8.30 -11.89 -3.27
CA GLY A 447 8.38 -12.91 -2.23
C GLY A 447 8.48 -14.33 -2.81
N VAL A 448 7.73 -14.63 -3.87
CA VAL A 448 7.83 -15.91 -4.59
C VAL A 448 9.22 -16.07 -5.21
N ALA A 449 9.77 -15.02 -5.83
CA ALA A 449 11.08 -15.10 -6.49
C ALA A 449 12.23 -15.31 -5.49
N VAL A 450 12.19 -14.64 -4.32
CA VAL A 450 13.20 -14.86 -3.26
C VAL A 450 13.14 -16.31 -2.76
N LEU A 451 11.94 -16.88 -2.62
CA LEU A 451 11.78 -18.29 -2.26
C LEU A 451 12.25 -19.24 -3.36
N ASP A 452 11.96 -18.94 -4.63
CA ASP A 452 12.43 -19.70 -5.78
C ASP A 452 13.96 -19.77 -5.81
N ALA A 453 14.64 -18.64 -5.54
CA ALA A 453 16.08 -18.60 -5.46
C ALA A 453 16.63 -19.55 -4.38
N MET A 454 15.99 -19.64 -3.20
CA MET A 454 16.41 -20.52 -2.11
C MET A 454 16.09 -22.00 -2.36
N ASN A 455 14.91 -22.28 -2.92
CA ASN A 455 14.39 -23.64 -3.06
C ASN A 455 14.71 -24.27 -4.43
N GLY A 456 15.24 -23.50 -5.38
CA GLY A 456 15.52 -23.96 -6.74
C GLY A 456 14.26 -24.20 -7.58
N THR A 457 13.15 -23.53 -7.26
CA THR A 457 11.88 -23.58 -8.02
C THR A 457 11.81 -22.44 -9.04
N ALA A 458 10.78 -22.43 -9.90
CA ALA A 458 10.65 -21.47 -11.01
C ALA A 458 9.25 -20.85 -11.13
N HIS A 459 8.49 -20.81 -10.03
CA HIS A 459 7.11 -20.30 -10.01
C HIS A 459 7.02 -18.82 -10.38
N ALA A 460 7.98 -18.00 -9.94
CA ALA A 460 8.04 -16.58 -10.24
C ALA A 460 8.23 -16.31 -11.73
N ALA A 461 8.96 -17.16 -12.46
CA ALA A 461 9.11 -17.02 -13.91
C ALA A 461 7.78 -17.26 -14.65
N GLU A 462 7.00 -18.26 -14.21
CA GLU A 462 5.65 -18.51 -14.75
C GLU A 462 4.70 -17.35 -14.44
N ILE A 463 4.74 -16.82 -13.22
CA ILE A 463 3.96 -15.65 -12.81
C ILE A 463 4.38 -14.42 -13.63
N ALA A 464 5.67 -14.18 -13.82
CA ALA A 464 6.21 -13.02 -14.52
C ALA A 464 5.69 -12.91 -15.95
N ALA A 465 5.64 -14.02 -16.70
CA ALA A 465 5.12 -14.04 -18.06
C ALA A 465 3.66 -13.56 -18.13
N ARG A 466 2.80 -14.08 -17.25
CA ARG A 466 1.38 -13.71 -17.18
C ARG A 466 1.17 -12.32 -16.58
N LEU A 467 1.99 -11.95 -15.59
CA LEU A 467 1.99 -10.64 -14.96
C LEU A 467 2.34 -9.55 -15.96
N ARG A 468 3.36 -9.74 -16.80
CA ARG A 468 3.73 -8.81 -17.88
C ARG A 468 2.55 -8.53 -18.80
N GLU A 469 1.97 -9.59 -19.36
CA GLU A 469 0.82 -9.48 -20.27
C GLU A 469 -0.35 -8.73 -19.61
N ARG A 470 -0.63 -9.03 -18.34
CA ARG A 470 -1.75 -8.45 -17.61
C ARG A 470 -1.50 -7.01 -17.17
N LEU A 471 -0.27 -6.66 -16.77
CA LEU A 471 0.10 -5.28 -16.53
C LEU A 471 -0.09 -4.46 -17.81
N GLU A 472 0.53 -4.86 -18.91
CA GLU A 472 0.43 -4.15 -20.19
C GLU A 472 -1.00 -3.98 -20.69
N SER A 473 -1.80 -5.06 -20.64
CA SER A 473 -3.15 -5.06 -21.22
C SER A 473 -4.20 -4.41 -20.33
N GLU A 474 -4.10 -4.52 -19.00
CA GLU A 474 -5.17 -4.12 -18.07
C GLU A 474 -4.78 -2.91 -17.19
N PHE A 475 -3.52 -2.80 -16.77
CA PHE A 475 -3.07 -1.85 -15.74
C PHE A 475 -2.20 -0.72 -16.28
N THR A 476 -1.62 -0.83 -17.46
CA THR A 476 -0.80 0.25 -18.00
C THR A 476 -1.63 1.22 -18.83
N ALA A 477 -1.56 2.50 -18.50
CA ALA A 477 -2.25 3.56 -19.23
C ALA A 477 -1.53 3.89 -20.55
N ALA A 478 -2.16 4.77 -21.33
CA ALA A 478 -1.67 5.13 -22.65
C ALA A 478 -0.36 5.95 -22.63
N ASP A 479 -0.04 6.58 -21.50
CA ASP A 479 1.21 7.32 -21.29
C ASP A 479 2.38 6.43 -20.87
N GLY A 480 2.18 5.13 -20.67
CA GLY A 480 3.28 4.26 -20.23
C GLY A 480 3.19 3.85 -18.77
N ASP A 481 2.48 4.62 -17.92
CA ASP A 481 2.48 4.42 -16.48
C ASP A 481 1.49 3.35 -16.03
N VAL A 482 1.84 2.67 -14.94
CA VAL A 482 0.98 1.67 -14.31
C VAL A 482 -0.01 2.38 -13.38
N ILE A 483 -1.30 2.07 -13.52
CA ILE A 483 -2.35 2.65 -12.67
C ILE A 483 -2.27 2.10 -11.24
N ALA A 484 -2.62 2.92 -10.26
CA ALA A 484 -2.57 2.55 -8.85
C ALA A 484 -3.44 1.33 -8.52
N PHE A 485 -4.67 1.27 -9.05
CA PHE A 485 -5.57 0.13 -8.84
C PHE A 485 -6.69 -0.02 -9.87
N LEU A 486 -7.31 -1.19 -9.82
CA LEU A 486 -8.51 -1.57 -10.56
C LEU A 486 -9.56 -2.16 -9.63
N VAL A 487 -10.83 -1.80 -9.80
CA VAL A 487 -11.95 -2.50 -9.17
C VAL A 487 -12.35 -3.69 -10.03
N SER A 488 -11.81 -4.86 -9.70
CA SER A 488 -12.14 -6.09 -10.41
C SER A 488 -13.64 -6.43 -10.29
N GLY A 489 -14.20 -7.08 -11.31
CA GLY A 489 -15.64 -7.35 -11.39
C GLY A 489 -16.50 -6.16 -11.86
N LEU A 490 -16.11 -4.91 -11.57
CA LEU A 490 -16.78 -3.71 -12.09
C LEU A 490 -16.09 -3.13 -13.33
N GLY A 491 -14.81 -3.40 -13.54
CA GLY A 491 -14.05 -2.89 -14.68
C GLY A 491 -13.73 -1.38 -14.59
N LEU A 492 -13.74 -0.84 -13.37
CA LEU A 492 -13.34 0.53 -13.07
C LEU A 492 -11.84 0.58 -12.85
N ALA A 493 -11.15 1.46 -13.57
CA ALA A 493 -9.70 1.63 -13.49
C ALA A 493 -9.39 3.02 -12.94
N ALA A 494 -8.46 3.09 -11.97
CA ALA A 494 -8.11 4.32 -11.29
C ALA A 494 -7.12 5.16 -12.10
N ARG A 495 -7.43 5.44 -13.37
CA ARG A 495 -6.47 6.02 -14.31
C ARG A 495 -5.93 7.36 -13.89
N GLY A 496 -6.70 8.20 -13.21
CA GLY A 496 -6.21 9.48 -12.71
C GLY A 496 -5.11 9.38 -11.64
N PHE A 497 -4.80 8.18 -11.15
CA PHE A 497 -3.89 7.89 -10.07
C PHE A 497 -2.75 7.00 -10.58
N ARG A 498 -1.75 7.63 -11.21
CA ARG A 498 -0.58 6.97 -11.82
C ARG A 498 0.51 8.00 -12.09
N GLY A 499 1.74 7.53 -12.25
CA GLY A 499 2.82 8.27 -12.88
C GLY A 499 4.21 7.68 -12.62
N PRO A 500 5.30 8.41 -12.92
CA PRO A 500 6.65 7.85 -12.95
C PRO A 500 7.13 7.27 -11.62
N ALA A 501 6.92 7.99 -10.51
CA ALA A 501 7.40 7.55 -9.20
C ALA A 501 6.64 6.31 -8.70
N SER A 502 5.32 6.29 -8.89
CA SER A 502 4.51 5.13 -8.53
C SER A 502 4.82 3.91 -9.40
N THR A 503 5.08 4.10 -10.69
CA THR A 503 5.50 3.03 -11.61
C THR A 503 6.90 2.52 -11.25
N ALA A 504 7.83 3.41 -10.90
CA ALA A 504 9.17 3.04 -10.43
C ALA A 504 9.13 2.17 -9.17
N ALA A 505 8.25 2.51 -8.22
CA ALA A 505 8.05 1.72 -7.00
C ALA A 505 7.61 0.29 -7.31
N ILE A 506 6.69 0.11 -8.28
CA ILE A 506 6.25 -1.20 -8.75
C ILE A 506 7.40 -1.95 -9.43
N ALA A 507 8.07 -1.29 -10.37
CA ALA A 507 9.11 -1.86 -11.20
C ALA A 507 10.31 -2.35 -10.37
N ALA A 508 10.65 -1.64 -9.30
CA ALA A 508 11.76 -1.99 -8.42
C ALA A 508 11.59 -3.35 -7.73
N PHE A 509 10.36 -3.72 -7.33
CA PHE A 509 10.09 -5.04 -6.72
C PHE A 509 10.12 -6.20 -7.71
N VAL A 510 9.98 -5.94 -9.01
CA VAL A 510 9.92 -6.96 -10.06
C VAL A 510 11.05 -6.81 -11.06
N SER A 511 12.12 -6.09 -10.73
CA SER A 511 13.19 -5.75 -11.67
C SER A 511 13.82 -6.97 -12.36
N PRO A 512 14.18 -8.09 -11.68
CA PRO A 512 14.65 -9.26 -12.39
C PRO A 512 13.52 -10.04 -13.08
N LEU A 513 12.26 -9.88 -12.68
CA LEU A 513 11.14 -10.58 -13.29
C LEU A 513 10.68 -9.91 -14.59
N LEU A 514 10.74 -8.58 -14.63
CA LEU A 514 10.32 -7.69 -15.73
C LEU A 514 11.40 -6.62 -16.00
N PRO A 515 12.58 -7.03 -16.52
CA PRO A 515 13.72 -6.12 -16.69
C PRO A 515 13.46 -4.97 -17.67
N ASP A 516 12.60 -5.17 -18.68
CA ASP A 516 12.13 -4.12 -19.57
C ASP A 516 11.31 -3.06 -18.83
N LEU A 517 10.41 -3.48 -17.92
CA LEU A 517 9.64 -2.55 -17.11
C LEU A 517 10.55 -1.74 -16.19
N ALA A 518 11.53 -2.37 -15.54
CA ALA A 518 12.51 -1.68 -14.69
C ALA A 518 13.31 -0.65 -15.49
N TRP A 519 13.88 -1.04 -16.62
CA TRP A 519 14.66 -0.13 -17.47
C TRP A 519 13.81 1.05 -17.96
N ARG A 520 12.60 0.79 -18.47
CA ARG A 520 11.71 1.85 -18.98
C ARG A 520 11.29 2.81 -17.86
N SER A 521 10.91 2.28 -16.71
CA SER A 521 10.50 3.08 -15.55
C SER A 521 11.64 3.95 -15.07
N TRP A 522 12.87 3.42 -15.05
CA TRP A 522 14.06 4.18 -14.69
C TRP A 522 14.34 5.33 -15.67
N GLN A 523 14.31 5.06 -16.99
CA GLN A 523 14.56 6.11 -17.98
C GLN A 523 13.51 7.23 -17.92
N ILE A 524 12.23 6.88 -17.76
CA ILE A 524 11.14 7.88 -17.64
C ILE A 524 11.27 8.67 -16.34
N LEU A 525 11.51 7.99 -15.20
CA LEU A 525 11.71 8.65 -13.92
C LEU A 525 12.88 9.63 -13.99
N ARG A 526 13.98 9.23 -14.63
CA ARG A 526 15.16 10.08 -14.78
C ARG A 526 14.83 11.32 -15.61
N ASP A 527 14.31 11.14 -16.82
CA ASP A 527 13.97 12.24 -17.72
C ASP A 527 13.04 13.26 -17.07
N GLU A 528 11.94 12.75 -16.49
CA GLU A 528 10.88 13.64 -16.04
C GLU A 528 11.16 14.21 -14.65
N TRP A 529 11.81 13.50 -13.75
CA TRP A 529 11.91 13.91 -12.35
C TRP A 529 13.32 14.24 -11.89
N LEU A 530 14.32 13.48 -12.37
CA LEU A 530 15.70 13.63 -11.93
C LEU A 530 16.46 14.66 -12.77
N ASP A 531 16.50 14.49 -14.09
CA ASP A 531 17.19 15.35 -15.05
C ASP A 531 16.58 16.76 -15.07
N SER A 532 15.27 16.87 -14.85
CA SER A 532 14.57 18.16 -14.70
C SER A 532 14.87 18.90 -13.40
N GLY A 533 15.56 18.26 -12.44
CA GLY A 533 15.82 18.80 -11.10
C GLY A 533 14.59 18.85 -10.19
N ARG A 534 13.41 18.39 -10.64
CA ARG A 534 12.17 18.44 -9.86
C ARG A 534 12.30 17.73 -8.53
N TYR A 535 13.02 16.61 -8.47
CA TYR A 535 13.24 15.84 -7.24
C TYR A 535 13.74 16.67 -6.05
N ARG A 536 14.42 17.81 -6.28
CA ARG A 536 14.94 18.72 -5.24
C ARG A 536 13.87 19.53 -4.52
N HIS A 537 12.69 19.66 -5.12
CA HIS A 537 11.56 20.39 -4.55
C HIS A 537 10.66 19.42 -3.78
N PRO A 538 10.38 19.64 -2.48
CA PRO A 538 9.43 18.83 -1.74
C PRO A 538 8.08 18.75 -2.47
N THR A 539 7.38 17.61 -2.38
CA THR A 539 6.08 17.33 -3.03
C THR A 539 6.09 17.23 -4.55
N SER A 540 7.26 17.31 -5.18
CA SER A 540 7.38 17.22 -6.63
C SER A 540 7.29 15.79 -7.18
N GLY A 541 7.39 14.77 -6.32
CA GLY A 541 7.32 13.35 -6.69
C GLY A 541 5.94 12.88 -7.18
N GLY A 542 4.99 13.81 -7.33
CA GLY A 542 3.73 13.61 -8.05
C GLY A 542 2.49 13.89 -7.20
N LYS A 543 1.36 14.14 -7.88
CA LYS A 543 0.00 14.19 -7.26
C LYS A 543 -0.70 12.83 -7.29
N GLU A 544 0.08 11.79 -7.50
CA GLU A 544 -0.35 10.45 -7.84
C GLU A 544 -0.78 9.78 -6.54
N SER A 545 -2.08 9.76 -6.24
CA SER A 545 -2.53 9.00 -5.07
C SER A 545 -2.21 7.51 -5.31
N PRO A 546 -1.61 6.80 -4.36
CA PRO A 546 -1.44 7.21 -2.97
C PRO A 546 -0.07 7.79 -2.60
N THR A 547 0.87 7.94 -3.52
CA THR A 547 2.22 8.47 -3.28
C THR A 547 2.31 10.00 -3.22
N ALA A 548 1.18 10.71 -3.36
CA ALA A 548 1.10 12.18 -3.30
C ALA A 548 1.52 12.78 -1.94
N GLY A 549 1.62 11.94 -0.91
CA GLY A 549 2.24 12.27 0.37
C GLY A 549 2.84 11.01 0.97
N ASP A 550 3.52 11.17 2.09
CA ASP A 550 3.97 10.07 2.93
C ASP A 550 2.78 9.18 3.32
N TRP A 551 2.87 7.87 3.04
CA TRP A 551 1.77 6.94 3.25
C TRP A 551 1.38 6.81 4.72
N GLY A 552 2.35 6.87 5.64
CA GLY A 552 2.10 6.79 7.08
C GLY A 552 1.61 8.11 7.65
N SER A 553 2.33 9.21 7.42
CA SER A 553 2.00 10.48 8.07
C SER A 553 0.97 11.33 7.31
N GLY A 554 0.75 11.05 6.02
CA GLY A 554 0.00 11.91 5.09
C GLY A 554 0.73 13.23 4.79
N ALA A 555 1.96 13.40 5.27
CA ALA A 555 2.69 14.63 5.13
C ALA A 555 3.05 14.88 3.65
N PRO A 556 3.01 16.14 3.20
CA PRO A 556 3.38 16.50 1.84
C PRO A 556 4.92 16.50 1.71
N THR A 557 5.51 15.32 1.58
CA THR A 557 6.96 15.11 1.42
C THR A 557 7.25 14.21 0.21
N ASN A 558 8.52 14.14 -0.20
CA ASN A 558 8.96 13.21 -1.25
C ASN A 558 9.41 11.85 -0.68
N ALA A 559 9.01 11.48 0.54
CA ALA A 559 9.57 10.30 1.20
C ALA A 559 9.34 9.00 0.40
N GLU A 560 8.12 8.74 -0.05
CA GLU A 560 7.79 7.54 -0.85
C GLU A 560 8.41 7.60 -2.27
N PRO A 561 8.33 8.71 -3.02
CA PRO A 561 9.03 8.84 -4.30
C PRO A 561 10.55 8.67 -4.22
N LEU A 562 11.21 9.23 -3.19
CA LEU A 562 12.65 9.08 -2.98
C LEU A 562 13.00 7.63 -2.63
N ALA A 563 12.21 6.96 -1.78
CA ALA A 563 12.42 5.55 -1.48
C ALA A 563 12.29 4.65 -2.72
N ALA A 564 11.26 4.90 -3.55
CA ALA A 564 11.05 4.19 -4.82
C ALA A 564 12.21 4.43 -5.80
N ALA A 565 12.66 5.68 -5.93
CA ALA A 565 13.79 6.05 -6.79
C ALA A 565 15.10 5.42 -6.31
N LEU A 566 15.37 5.44 -5.00
CA LEU A 566 16.55 4.78 -4.40
C LEU A 566 16.56 3.28 -4.69
N LEU A 567 15.44 2.59 -4.45
CA LEU A 567 15.37 1.16 -4.71
C LEU A 567 15.52 0.85 -6.20
N LEU A 568 14.88 1.60 -7.09
CA LEU A 568 15.02 1.37 -8.52
C LEU A 568 16.45 1.68 -9.02
N ALA A 569 17.07 2.77 -8.55
CA ALA A 569 18.47 3.09 -8.85
C ALA A 569 19.40 1.97 -8.40
N GLN A 570 19.19 1.44 -7.19
CA GLN A 570 19.92 0.31 -6.66
C GLN A 570 19.80 -0.91 -7.58
N GLU A 571 18.59 -1.26 -8.00
CA GLU A 571 18.34 -2.44 -8.82
C GLU A 571 18.73 -2.27 -10.30
N CYS A 572 18.79 -1.04 -10.81
CA CYS A 572 19.33 -0.71 -12.13
C CYS A 572 20.86 -0.54 -12.13
N GLY A 573 21.53 -0.52 -10.97
CA GLY A 573 22.98 -0.35 -10.85
C GLY A 573 23.45 1.10 -11.02
N GLU A 574 22.58 2.07 -10.77
CA GLU A 574 22.79 3.50 -11.03
C GLU A 574 23.35 4.20 -9.79
N GLY A 575 24.61 3.89 -9.45
CA GLY A 575 25.27 4.31 -8.21
C GLY A 575 25.33 5.83 -8.00
N GLU A 576 25.68 6.60 -9.03
CA GLU A 576 25.78 8.08 -8.93
C GLU A 576 24.42 8.72 -8.61
N TRP A 577 23.35 8.21 -9.22
CA TRP A 577 22.00 8.66 -8.92
C TRP A 577 21.54 8.20 -7.54
N TRP A 578 21.92 6.99 -7.13
CA TRP A 578 21.66 6.51 -5.78
C TRP A 578 22.27 7.45 -4.73
N ASP A 579 23.54 7.84 -4.88
CA ASP A 579 24.22 8.76 -3.96
C ASP A 579 23.54 10.15 -3.93
N THR A 580 23.13 10.62 -5.11
CA THR A 580 22.40 11.89 -5.26
C THR A 580 21.04 11.85 -4.55
N LEU A 581 20.29 10.77 -4.74
CA LEU A 581 18.98 10.57 -4.11
C LEU A 581 19.11 10.39 -2.60
N TRP A 582 20.15 9.70 -2.11
CA TRP A 582 20.40 9.51 -0.69
C TRP A 582 20.74 10.84 0.00
N THR A 583 21.61 11.64 -0.63
CA THR A 583 21.94 13.00 -0.19
C THR A 583 20.68 13.86 -0.10
N GLU A 584 19.84 13.78 -1.12
CA GLU A 584 18.62 14.57 -1.18
C GLU A 584 17.56 14.11 -0.17
N ALA A 585 17.44 12.80 0.08
CA ALA A 585 16.60 12.27 1.15
C ALA A 585 17.07 12.75 2.53
N THR A 586 18.38 12.71 2.78
CA THR A 586 19.00 13.21 4.02
C THR A 586 18.66 14.69 4.25
N ARG A 587 18.75 15.50 3.19
CA ARG A 587 18.45 16.94 3.25
C ARG A 587 16.96 17.24 3.39
N GLN A 588 16.10 16.67 2.55
CA GLN A 588 14.67 17.00 2.52
C GLN A 588 13.91 16.43 3.71
N LEU A 589 14.26 15.21 4.13
CA LEU A 589 13.53 14.46 5.14
C LEU A 589 14.13 14.60 6.54
N GLN A 590 15.16 15.44 6.69
CA GLN A 590 15.87 15.70 7.94
C GLN A 590 16.38 14.41 8.56
N PHE A 591 17.41 13.83 7.94
CA PHE A 591 18.15 12.73 8.55
C PHE A 591 19.05 13.29 9.63
N THR A 592 18.56 13.28 10.86
CA THR A 592 19.16 13.94 12.02
C THR A 592 19.26 12.99 13.21
N PRO A 593 20.16 13.27 14.16
CA PRO A 593 20.29 12.46 15.38
C PRO A 593 19.04 12.55 16.25
N ASP A 594 18.69 11.43 16.87
CA ASP A 594 17.68 11.36 17.94
C ASP A 594 18.25 12.02 19.21
N ASP A 595 17.69 13.16 19.61
CA ASP A 595 18.14 13.92 20.79
C ASP A 595 18.14 13.08 22.08
N ALA A 596 17.20 12.13 22.20
CA ALA A 596 17.11 11.26 23.37
C ALA A 596 18.14 10.12 23.32
N GLN A 597 18.71 9.82 22.15
CA GLN A 597 19.53 8.62 21.92
C GLN A 597 20.75 8.87 21.02
N PRO A 598 21.91 9.19 21.62
CA PRO A 598 23.13 9.47 20.87
C PRO A 598 23.52 8.33 19.90
N GLY A 599 23.74 8.69 18.64
CA GLY A 599 24.19 7.80 17.57
C GLY A 599 23.07 7.04 16.82
N VAL A 600 21.80 7.35 17.09
CA VAL A 600 20.63 6.91 16.30
C VAL A 600 20.19 8.05 15.41
N TRP A 601 19.98 7.81 14.12
CA TRP A 601 19.44 8.83 13.20
C TRP A 601 18.23 8.28 12.46
N ALA A 602 17.26 9.15 12.22
CA ALA A 602 16.04 8.81 11.49
C ALA A 602 15.70 9.95 10.52
N PHE A 603 14.92 9.65 9.48
CA PHE A 603 14.32 10.69 8.67
C PHE A 603 13.11 11.25 9.41
N GLU A 604 13.28 12.36 10.14
CA GLU A 604 12.25 12.91 11.04
C GLU A 604 10.98 13.36 10.32
N ARG A 605 11.11 13.79 9.05
CA ARG A 605 9.97 14.19 8.22
C ARG A 605 9.39 13.04 7.39
N ALA A 606 9.69 11.81 7.77
CA ALA A 606 9.16 10.60 7.17
C ALA A 606 8.55 9.72 8.26
N SER A 607 7.44 9.08 7.93
CA SER A 607 6.80 8.06 8.75
C SER A 607 7.73 6.87 8.97
N VAL A 608 7.37 5.99 9.90
CA VAL A 608 8.04 4.71 10.09
C VAL A 608 7.98 3.85 8.84
N HIS A 609 6.85 3.87 8.13
CA HIS A 609 6.74 3.16 6.85
C HIS A 609 7.78 3.68 5.85
N ALA A 610 7.83 4.99 5.66
CA ALA A 610 8.76 5.62 4.75
C ALA A 610 10.23 5.43 5.20
N ASN A 611 10.55 5.48 6.50
CA ASN A 611 11.88 5.12 7.01
C ASN A 611 12.24 3.67 6.67
N GLY A 612 11.30 2.73 6.77
CA GLY A 612 11.49 1.34 6.36
C GLY A 612 11.73 1.20 4.85
N MET A 613 10.96 1.92 4.02
CA MET A 613 11.11 1.89 2.56
C MET A 613 12.41 2.58 2.08
N LEU A 614 12.79 3.69 2.71
CA LEU A 614 14.12 4.31 2.54
C LEU A 614 15.22 3.35 3.00
N GLY A 615 14.95 2.55 4.04
CA GLY A 615 15.82 1.47 4.47
C GLY A 615 15.96 0.37 3.41
N LEU A 616 14.86 -0.04 2.77
CA LEU A 616 14.88 -1.05 1.71
C LEU A 616 15.70 -0.61 0.49
N GLY A 617 15.59 0.65 0.07
CA GLY A 617 16.41 1.20 -1.03
C GLY A 617 17.79 1.69 -0.61
N GLY A 618 18.01 1.94 0.69
CA GLY A 618 19.18 2.65 1.21
C GLY A 618 20.17 1.81 2.02
N LEU A 619 19.72 0.70 2.62
CA LEU A 619 20.56 -0.20 3.42
C LEU A 619 21.10 -1.39 2.60
N GLY A 620 20.88 -1.39 1.29
CA GLY A 620 21.41 -2.40 0.39
C GLY A 620 22.69 -1.97 -0.31
N ARG A 621 22.90 -2.59 -1.46
CA ARG A 621 23.94 -2.27 -2.44
C ARG A 621 23.37 -2.50 -3.84
N ALA A 622 24.09 -2.09 -4.87
CA ALA A 622 23.70 -2.36 -6.25
C ALA A 622 23.24 -3.82 -6.46
N HIS A 623 22.06 -3.97 -7.05
CA HIS A 623 21.38 -5.23 -7.37
C HIS A 623 21.11 -6.15 -6.15
N ALA A 624 21.01 -5.63 -4.93
CA ALA A 624 20.82 -6.48 -3.76
C ALA A 624 19.48 -7.24 -3.78
N LEU A 625 18.37 -6.62 -4.14
CA LEU A 625 17.08 -7.33 -4.23
C LEU A 625 17.09 -8.32 -5.41
N THR A 626 17.66 -7.93 -6.55
CA THR A 626 17.89 -8.79 -7.71
C THR A 626 18.69 -10.02 -7.33
N ASP A 627 19.77 -9.87 -6.56
CA ASP A 627 20.55 -10.98 -6.02
C ASP A 627 19.71 -11.86 -5.09
N MET A 628 18.90 -11.28 -4.19
CA MET A 628 18.00 -12.07 -3.33
C MET A 628 16.98 -12.89 -4.13
N MET A 629 16.54 -12.41 -5.29
CA MET A 629 15.54 -13.06 -6.16
C MET A 629 16.14 -14.04 -7.16
N THR A 630 17.47 -14.04 -7.36
CA THR A 630 18.10 -14.84 -8.43
C THR A 630 19.28 -15.67 -7.95
N VAL A 631 19.86 -15.40 -6.79
CA VAL A 631 21.03 -16.13 -6.26
C VAL A 631 20.63 -16.86 -4.98
N PRO A 632 20.77 -18.20 -4.88
CA PRO A 632 20.52 -18.92 -3.64
C PRO A 632 21.47 -18.43 -2.54
N ARG A 633 20.99 -18.38 -1.29
CA ARG A 633 21.88 -18.19 -0.14
C ARG A 633 23.01 -19.24 -0.19
N PRO A 634 24.29 -18.84 -0.18
CA PRO A 634 25.39 -19.79 -0.18
C PRO A 634 25.34 -20.73 1.04
N GLN A 635 25.53 -22.03 0.82
CA GLN A 635 25.62 -23.05 1.89
C GLN A 635 26.67 -22.67 2.95
N ARG A 636 27.79 -22.09 2.51
CA ARG A 636 28.85 -21.62 3.40
C ARG A 636 28.41 -20.52 4.36
N TRP A 637 27.51 -19.62 3.96
CA TRP A 637 26.92 -18.60 4.86
C TRP A 637 25.96 -19.19 5.89
N THR A 638 25.48 -20.41 5.65
CA THR A 638 24.52 -21.08 6.53
C THR A 638 25.22 -21.95 7.58
N ARG A 639 26.37 -22.52 7.21
CA ARG A 639 27.12 -23.49 8.02
C ARG A 639 28.40 -22.94 8.65
N GLY A 640 28.94 -21.85 8.11
CA GLY A 640 30.21 -21.29 8.56
C GLY A 640 30.09 -20.48 9.85
N PRO A 641 31.23 -20.09 10.44
CA PRO A 641 31.26 -19.27 11.65
C PRO A 641 30.47 -17.97 11.49
N ARG A 642 29.76 -17.56 12.54
CA ARG A 642 28.99 -16.31 12.55
C ARG A 642 29.16 -15.56 13.86
N ILE A 643 28.91 -14.25 13.81
CA ILE A 643 28.76 -13.43 15.01
C ILE A 643 27.38 -13.70 15.59
N ARG A 644 27.35 -14.38 16.74
CA ARG A 644 26.12 -14.67 17.48
C ARG A 644 25.61 -13.44 18.21
N ALA A 645 26.50 -12.72 18.87
CA ALA A 645 26.15 -11.55 19.66
C ALA A 645 27.33 -10.60 19.82
N VAL A 646 27.00 -9.31 19.91
CA VAL A 646 27.87 -8.23 20.38
C VAL A 646 27.08 -7.38 21.38
N PRO A 647 27.73 -6.59 22.26
CA PRO A 647 27.03 -5.70 23.17
C PRO A 647 26.33 -4.58 22.37
N TYR A 648 25.05 -4.75 22.07
CA TYR A 648 24.24 -3.73 21.40
C TYR A 648 23.60 -2.79 22.43
N PRO A 649 23.60 -1.46 22.24
CA PRO A 649 24.03 -0.74 21.04
C PRO A 649 25.49 -0.24 21.06
N ALA A 650 26.33 -0.71 21.99
CA ALA A 650 27.71 -0.26 22.12
C ALA A 650 28.61 -0.66 20.94
N VAL A 651 28.30 -1.76 20.25
CA VAL A 651 29.01 -2.26 19.08
C VAL A 651 28.05 -2.40 17.91
N LEU A 652 28.44 -1.84 16.76
CA LEU A 652 27.76 -1.98 15.48
C LEU A 652 28.59 -2.86 14.55
N VAL A 653 27.91 -3.70 13.76
CA VAL A 653 28.55 -4.59 12.79
C VAL A 653 28.34 -4.02 11.39
N ALA A 654 29.40 -3.48 10.79
CA ALA A 654 29.38 -2.88 9.46
C ALA A 654 29.55 -3.91 8.33
N LYS A 655 30.21 -5.02 8.63
CA LYS A 655 30.38 -6.16 7.73
C LYS A 655 30.49 -7.45 8.53
N ALA A 656 29.89 -8.54 8.06
CA ALA A 656 30.13 -9.88 8.58
C ALA A 656 29.85 -10.93 7.50
N VAL A 657 30.89 -11.63 7.05
CA VAL A 657 30.79 -12.67 6.01
C VAL A 657 31.68 -13.86 6.34
N THR A 658 31.20 -15.06 6.02
CA THR A 658 31.95 -16.30 6.17
C THR A 658 32.20 -16.95 4.82
N ASP A 659 33.36 -17.59 4.67
CA ASP A 659 33.71 -18.47 3.55
C ASP A 659 33.35 -19.95 3.85
N GLY A 660 32.73 -20.23 4.99
CA GLY A 660 32.36 -21.56 5.47
C GLY A 660 33.33 -22.15 6.48
N ALA A 661 34.56 -21.62 6.57
CA ALA A 661 35.59 -22.09 7.47
C ALA A 661 36.06 -21.00 8.44
N GLY A 662 36.14 -19.75 7.97
CA GLY A 662 36.49 -18.56 8.72
C GLY A 662 35.42 -17.47 8.67
N LEU A 663 35.72 -16.34 9.30
CA LEU A 663 34.84 -15.17 9.38
C LEU A 663 35.65 -13.90 9.13
N ASP A 664 35.08 -12.99 8.34
CA ASP A 664 35.54 -11.61 8.19
C ASP A 664 34.47 -10.64 8.64
N ALA A 665 34.84 -9.75 9.56
CA ALA A 665 33.93 -8.76 10.09
C ALA A 665 34.59 -7.39 10.27
N VAL A 666 33.76 -6.36 10.23
CA VAL A 666 34.14 -4.99 10.57
C VAL A 666 33.19 -4.50 11.64
N LEU A 667 33.76 -4.14 12.79
CA LEU A 667 33.06 -3.64 13.97
C LEU A 667 33.32 -2.15 14.12
N ARG A 668 32.32 -1.42 14.61
CA ARG A 668 32.42 0.01 14.91
C ARG A 668 31.82 0.32 16.26
N ALA A 669 32.42 1.26 16.96
CA ALA A 669 31.87 1.80 18.20
C ALA A 669 30.51 2.45 17.92
N GLY A 670 29.50 2.10 18.72
CA GLY A 670 28.15 2.66 18.58
C GLY A 670 28.01 4.05 19.17
N GLN A 671 28.80 4.38 20.20
CA GLN A 671 28.88 5.74 20.76
C GLN A 671 30.32 6.12 21.04
N GLN A 672 31.04 5.30 21.81
CA GLN A 672 32.43 5.53 22.18
C GLN A 672 33.25 4.27 21.99
N PRO A 673 34.54 4.40 21.63
CA PRO A 673 35.47 3.28 21.63
C PRO A 673 35.50 2.56 22.98
N GLY A 674 35.67 1.24 22.95
CA GLY A 674 35.71 0.46 24.19
C GLY A 674 36.02 -1.01 23.97
N ARG A 675 36.44 -1.65 25.05
CA ARG A 675 36.64 -3.10 25.11
C ARG A 675 35.30 -3.81 25.25
N CYS A 676 35.10 -4.86 24.48
CA CYS A 676 33.86 -5.62 24.49
C CYS A 676 34.09 -7.12 24.22
N THR A 677 33.07 -7.92 24.50
CA THR A 677 33.06 -9.36 24.20
C THR A 677 32.27 -9.63 22.94
N VAL A 678 32.91 -10.23 21.94
CA VAL A 678 32.28 -10.70 20.70
C VAL A 678 32.06 -12.21 20.80
N ARG A 679 30.80 -12.65 20.68
CA ARG A 679 30.44 -14.07 20.76
C ARG A 679 30.27 -14.64 19.36
N LEU A 680 31.01 -15.71 19.07
CA LEU A 680 30.94 -16.45 17.83
C LEU A 680 30.33 -17.84 18.08
N ASP A 681 29.57 -18.35 17.11
CA ASP A 681 29.11 -19.73 17.06
C ASP A 681 29.22 -20.31 15.63
N GLN A 682 28.84 -21.58 15.47
CA GLN A 682 29.01 -22.35 14.22
C GLN A 682 30.48 -22.54 13.79
N LEU A 683 31.41 -22.51 14.75
CA LEU A 683 32.76 -23.01 14.53
C LEU A 683 32.77 -24.54 14.52
N VAL A 684 33.82 -25.14 13.96
CA VAL A 684 34.06 -26.58 14.09
C VAL A 684 34.44 -26.86 15.55
N PRO A 685 33.71 -27.73 16.28
CA PRO A 685 34.00 -28.02 17.68
C PRO A 685 35.45 -28.49 17.88
N GLN A 686 36.06 -28.09 19.00
CA GLN A 686 37.42 -28.48 19.37
C GLN A 686 38.52 -28.12 18.37
N ARG A 687 38.23 -27.26 17.38
CA ARG A 687 39.20 -26.79 16.40
C ARG A 687 39.85 -25.48 16.87
N ASP A 688 41.14 -25.36 16.58
CA ASP A 688 41.91 -24.14 16.82
C ASP A 688 41.77 -23.16 15.65
N TYR A 689 41.72 -21.88 16.00
CA TYR A 689 41.56 -20.76 15.07
C TYR A 689 42.56 -19.66 15.39
N ARG A 690 43.15 -19.07 14.35
CA ARG A 690 43.90 -17.82 14.44
C ARG A 690 42.92 -16.65 14.34
N VAL A 691 43.10 -15.67 15.21
CA VAL A 691 42.28 -14.46 15.25
C VAL A 691 43.15 -13.23 14.99
N LEU A 692 42.66 -12.29 14.21
CA LEU A 692 43.23 -10.95 14.04
C LEU A 692 42.19 -9.91 14.45
N GLY A 693 42.59 -8.89 15.19
CA GLY A 693 41.71 -7.83 15.69
C GLY A 693 41.05 -8.12 17.04
N ALA A 694 41.39 -9.23 17.69
CA ALA A 694 41.05 -9.53 19.09
C ALA A 694 42.33 -9.59 19.94
N HIS A 695 42.19 -9.61 21.27
CA HIS A 695 43.30 -9.81 22.21
C HIS A 695 43.88 -11.22 22.09
N GLU A 696 43.01 -12.20 21.88
CA GLU A 696 43.41 -13.59 21.71
C GLU A 696 43.98 -13.80 20.31
N ALA A 697 45.27 -14.13 20.19
CA ALA A 697 45.88 -14.45 18.87
C ALA A 697 45.45 -15.82 18.33
N MET A 698 45.12 -16.75 19.25
CA MET A 698 44.58 -18.07 18.97
C MET A 698 43.48 -18.41 19.96
N VAL A 699 42.47 -19.12 19.48
CA VAL A 699 41.33 -19.60 20.27
C VAL A 699 40.94 -20.99 19.83
N ARG A 700 40.46 -21.80 20.77
CA ARG A 700 39.89 -23.12 20.51
C ARG A 700 38.38 -23.08 20.68
N ALA A 701 37.63 -23.56 19.70
CA ALA A 701 36.18 -23.66 19.82
C ALA A 701 35.77 -24.72 20.85
N ASP A 702 34.73 -24.43 21.63
CA ASP A 702 34.17 -25.39 22.59
C ASP A 702 33.49 -26.60 21.90
N ASP A 703 32.95 -27.53 22.71
CA ASP A 703 32.22 -28.72 22.22
C ASP A 703 30.96 -28.39 21.41
N HIS A 704 30.49 -27.14 21.50
CA HIS A 704 29.33 -26.63 20.77
C HIS A 704 29.72 -25.71 19.60
N GLY A 705 31.02 -25.60 19.29
CA GLY A 705 31.51 -24.74 18.22
C GLY A 705 31.36 -23.25 18.53
N ARG A 706 31.59 -22.83 19.77
CA ARG A 706 31.47 -21.44 20.23
C ARG A 706 32.79 -20.92 20.77
N VAL A 707 32.97 -19.61 20.66
CA VAL A 707 34.10 -18.85 21.20
C VAL A 707 33.63 -17.47 21.66
N GLU A 708 34.21 -16.98 22.75
CA GLU A 708 34.13 -15.56 23.15
C GLU A 708 35.49 -14.90 22.88
N LEU A 709 35.46 -13.72 22.26
CA LEU A 709 36.65 -12.93 21.92
C LEU A 709 36.61 -11.59 22.65
N THR A 710 37.75 -11.13 23.13
CA THR A 710 37.92 -9.80 23.71
C THR A 710 38.43 -8.85 22.64
N VAL A 711 37.63 -7.85 22.28
CA VAL A 711 37.93 -6.93 21.17
C VAL A 711 37.89 -5.48 21.64
N ASP A 712 38.95 -4.73 21.36
CA ASP A 712 38.97 -3.27 21.51
C ASP A 712 38.36 -2.63 20.25
N VAL A 713 37.10 -2.19 20.37
CA VAL A 713 36.33 -1.63 19.25
C VAL A 713 36.55 -0.12 19.19
N GLY A 714 37.11 0.35 18.08
CA GLY A 714 37.30 1.78 17.79
C GLY A 714 36.32 2.31 16.73
N GLU A 715 36.72 3.34 16.00
CA GLU A 715 35.95 3.88 14.87
C GLU A 715 35.74 2.84 13.76
N ARG A 716 36.75 1.98 13.54
CA ARG A 716 36.74 0.86 12.62
C ARG A 716 37.72 -0.22 13.08
N THR A 717 37.20 -1.36 13.52
CA THR A 717 38.00 -2.52 13.93
C THR A 717 37.72 -3.69 12.99
N VAL A 718 38.77 -4.21 12.34
CA VAL A 718 38.67 -5.41 11.49
C VAL A 718 38.89 -6.65 12.35
N LEU A 719 37.97 -7.60 12.27
CA LEU A 719 38.05 -8.89 12.94
C LEU A 719 38.10 -10.02 11.90
N THR A 720 39.13 -10.85 11.96
CA THR A 720 39.32 -11.98 11.06
C THR A 720 39.58 -13.24 11.86
N LEU A 721 38.84 -14.30 11.55
CA LEU A 721 38.98 -15.62 12.14
C LEU A 721 39.32 -16.62 11.03
N ARG A 722 40.38 -17.42 11.20
CA ARG A 722 40.77 -18.48 10.26
C ARG A 722 41.10 -19.78 11.00
N PRO A 723 40.69 -20.94 10.49
CA PRO A 723 41.11 -22.21 11.08
C PRO A 723 42.63 -22.38 10.92
N THR A 724 43.27 -22.97 11.91
CA THR A 724 44.66 -23.43 11.79
C THR A 724 44.76 -24.82 11.17
#